data_AF-A0A505HV15-F1
#
_entry.id   AF-A0A505HV15-F1
#
_cell.length_a   1.000
_cell.length_b   1.000
_cell.length_c   1.000
_cell.angle_alpha   90.00
_cell.angle_beta   90.00
_cell.angle_gamma   90.00
#
_symmetry.space_group_name_H-M   'P 1'
#
loop_
_entity.id
_entity.type
_entity.pdbx_description
1 polymer ?
#
loop_
_entity_poly.entity_id
_entity_poly.type
_entity_poly.pdbx_seq_one_letter_code
_entity_poly.pdbx_strand_id
1 'polypeptide(L)'
;MSTTFDLRNPGRPIHVGVVLLNTVTEHLDIAPIGFFHNFGKDFIENLPPFAISPELRSQALDFVTHWVTEDGKTPGSLSGNLKVIPTDSFTTCPPLDIVLIGAGQMGYQATTTEKAFLRKCYAECSAFLSVCGASDALLATDILEGKTATGPLSFLPLFRQMAPGTNWVEKRWVRDGKIWTTGTLLNGLDMIAAFGREVWGGEGSLVEHVLRTGYFPSRNVDYKDEVSEKSPRSQVVKAPTHHGNDVVSGLFQKRPKEEDDQVMQLRKLHRGLLQGHTVEEGDTCTPRDTTPNVGDAVDCELRSSRMNLNMNEAEELLLQFRQQRAYFPFIEVPEVTTAAAMAASQPFLLLAILTVSLTRKPLLQKRLDERFRRVLSERIIFYGEKSMDYVQGLLVYMAWRPLHIRPLSRQGSQFMQILVTMIIDLKLTENMHDKAARDVCVGCFSLSSLLSVGFRRRGDDGAYKYLKEAVDANKRLKQPYDEKFQLSELHVLFEEIIRCQFECSSMKCPITKKQRVEEKMESLRLELQIFERVHDVNSSMYINLSQPLCTDIPTVPLRLFILSLKVHIALLPFRILDPRSSNIPNHEHLFGQVTSCATEIRSFFEYFLSIPQDQYISFSIRDWCQLILTISASSHICFLSPAQMSPTWNDFRTRTRSSMLIYLESLSHRMSRLSVTKTGDTPDVFFMFKSVLDIVMSTYAPSSGESSSPMSMGSRGESSIGEDICRDVAAGPPTPSTRCPMVNGSIRESEFWEAMKQSDVFLEGLGNGNSQDMFTSGISGVDSLLGDCADWPSIFSEWVNVSTN
;
A
#
# COMPACT_ATOMS: atom_id res chain seq x y z
N MET A 1 -50.29 -21.16 -35.30
CA MET A 1 -49.12 -21.24 -34.39
C MET A 1 -47.90 -21.40 -35.26
N SER A 2 -47.06 -20.36 -35.35
CA SER A 2 -45.81 -20.42 -36.12
C SER A 2 -44.89 -21.47 -35.49
N THR A 3 -44.44 -22.44 -36.27
CA THR A 3 -43.48 -23.46 -35.82
C THR A 3 -42.17 -22.76 -35.44
N THR A 4 -41.81 -22.82 -34.16
CA THR A 4 -40.60 -22.20 -33.61
C THR A 4 -39.37 -22.82 -34.28
N PHE A 5 -38.44 -22.00 -34.75
CA PHE A 5 -37.24 -22.45 -35.48
C PHE A 5 -36.33 -23.31 -34.59
N ASP A 6 -35.95 -24.50 -35.03
CA ASP A 6 -35.09 -25.40 -34.24
C ASP A 6 -33.63 -24.99 -34.36
N LEU A 7 -33.09 -24.34 -33.32
CA LEU A 7 -31.70 -23.91 -33.27
C LEU A 7 -30.70 -25.08 -33.32
N ARG A 8 -31.10 -26.31 -32.93
CA ARG A 8 -30.21 -27.48 -32.94
C ARG A 8 -30.01 -28.04 -34.33
N ASN A 9 -31.05 -27.98 -35.17
CA ASN A 9 -31.04 -28.47 -36.54
C ASN A 9 -31.59 -27.39 -37.48
N PRO A 10 -30.83 -26.29 -37.68
CA PRO A 10 -31.37 -25.08 -38.25
C PRO A 10 -31.75 -25.22 -39.74
N GLY A 11 -31.10 -26.08 -40.51
CA GLY A 11 -31.40 -26.33 -41.94
C GLY A 11 -31.22 -25.12 -42.89
N ARG A 12 -30.97 -23.93 -42.33
CA ARG A 12 -30.65 -22.64 -42.97
C ARG A 12 -29.76 -21.82 -42.01
N PRO A 13 -29.18 -20.69 -42.44
CA PRO A 13 -28.45 -19.80 -41.54
C PRO A 13 -29.33 -19.31 -40.38
N ILE A 14 -28.73 -19.15 -39.20
CA ILE A 14 -29.38 -18.64 -37.99
C ILE A 14 -29.25 -17.13 -37.96
N HIS A 15 -30.39 -16.42 -37.94
CA HIS A 15 -30.44 -14.97 -37.88
C HIS A 15 -30.37 -14.50 -36.42
N VAL A 16 -29.29 -13.81 -36.06
CA VAL A 16 -29.05 -13.27 -34.71
C VAL A 16 -29.08 -11.76 -34.77
N GLY A 17 -30.02 -11.13 -34.09
CA GLY A 17 -30.17 -9.67 -34.13
C GLY A 17 -29.86 -9.00 -32.81
N VAL A 18 -29.06 -7.94 -32.85
CA VAL A 18 -28.88 -6.99 -31.75
C VAL A 18 -29.79 -5.79 -32.00
N VAL A 19 -30.77 -5.60 -31.11
CA VAL A 19 -31.75 -4.50 -31.22
C VAL A 19 -31.25 -3.31 -30.41
N LEU A 20 -30.95 -2.21 -31.11
CA LEU A 20 -30.48 -0.96 -30.53
C LEU A 20 -31.62 0.06 -30.56
N LEU A 21 -32.10 0.43 -29.37
CA LEU A 21 -33.12 1.47 -29.20
C LEU A 21 -32.52 2.87 -29.40
N ASN A 22 -33.35 3.91 -29.51
CA ASN A 22 -32.94 5.31 -29.69
C ASN A 22 -32.36 5.94 -28.41
N THR A 23 -31.39 5.26 -27.83
CA THR A 23 -30.70 5.60 -26.59
C THR A 23 -29.24 5.14 -26.66
N VAL A 24 -28.42 5.59 -25.72
CA VAL A 24 -27.05 5.08 -25.59
C VAL A 24 -27.13 3.68 -24.95
N THR A 25 -26.74 2.65 -25.68
CA THR A 25 -26.71 1.26 -25.20
C THR A 25 -25.37 0.92 -24.57
N GLU A 26 -25.36 0.20 -23.46
CA GLU A 26 -24.11 -0.24 -22.83
C GLU A 26 -23.38 -1.26 -23.71
N HIS A 27 -22.14 -0.94 -24.12
CA HIS A 27 -21.40 -1.74 -25.10
C HIS A 27 -21.08 -3.15 -24.59
N LEU A 28 -20.87 -3.33 -23.28
CA LEU A 28 -20.61 -4.64 -22.68
C LEU A 28 -21.86 -5.54 -22.69
N ASP A 29 -23.06 -4.97 -22.72
CA ASP A 29 -24.30 -5.74 -22.70
C ASP A 29 -24.60 -6.41 -24.03
N ILE A 30 -24.06 -5.86 -25.13
CA ILE A 30 -24.18 -6.45 -26.47
C ILE A 30 -22.96 -7.30 -26.87
N ALA A 31 -21.87 -7.25 -26.10
CA ALA A 31 -20.66 -8.05 -26.31
C ALA A 31 -20.91 -9.57 -26.43
N PRO A 32 -21.90 -10.19 -25.74
CA PRO A 32 -22.21 -11.60 -25.91
C PRO A 32 -22.51 -12.05 -27.35
N ILE A 33 -22.88 -11.12 -28.25
CA ILE A 33 -23.07 -11.43 -29.68
C ILE A 33 -21.83 -12.07 -30.32
N GLY A 34 -20.63 -11.73 -29.84
CA GLY A 34 -19.38 -12.29 -30.36
C GLY A 34 -19.25 -13.80 -30.16
N PHE A 35 -20.02 -14.40 -29.25
CA PHE A 35 -20.03 -15.85 -29.02
C PHE A 35 -20.32 -16.65 -30.30
N PHE A 36 -21.32 -16.22 -31.07
CA PHE A 36 -21.76 -16.93 -32.28
C PHE A 36 -20.70 -16.95 -33.39
N HIS A 37 -19.88 -15.90 -33.47
CA HIS A 37 -18.78 -15.84 -34.44
C HIS A 37 -17.73 -16.93 -34.18
N ASN A 38 -17.47 -17.28 -32.91
CA ASN A 38 -16.38 -18.19 -32.53
C ASN A 38 -16.59 -19.65 -32.97
N PHE A 39 -17.82 -20.04 -33.34
CA PHE A 39 -18.13 -21.37 -33.91
C PHE A 39 -18.94 -21.27 -35.20
N GLY A 40 -18.90 -20.09 -35.83
CA GLY A 40 -19.50 -19.84 -37.14
C GLY A 40 -18.64 -20.44 -38.26
N LYS A 41 -19.26 -20.90 -39.35
CA LYS A 41 -18.55 -21.46 -40.52
C LYS A 41 -17.48 -20.52 -41.05
N ASP A 42 -17.80 -19.25 -41.23
CA ASP A 42 -16.84 -18.24 -41.71
C ASP A 42 -15.57 -18.16 -40.87
N PHE A 43 -15.68 -18.28 -39.54
CA PHE A 43 -14.52 -18.27 -38.67
C PHE A 43 -13.76 -19.61 -38.73
N ILE A 44 -14.49 -20.73 -38.62
CA ILE A 44 -13.93 -22.08 -38.51
C ILE A 44 -13.24 -22.53 -39.81
N GLU A 45 -13.76 -22.14 -40.97
CA GLU A 45 -13.16 -22.46 -42.27
C GLU A 45 -11.85 -21.68 -42.52
N ASN A 46 -11.73 -20.47 -41.95
CA ASN A 46 -10.52 -19.64 -42.07
C ASN A 46 -9.45 -19.97 -41.03
N LEU A 47 -9.72 -20.84 -40.05
CA LEU A 47 -8.73 -21.25 -39.06
C LEU A 47 -7.68 -22.21 -39.65
N PRO A 48 -6.38 -22.08 -39.29
CA PRO A 48 -5.34 -23.00 -39.71
C PRO A 48 -5.69 -24.46 -39.40
N PRO A 49 -5.33 -25.44 -40.26
CA PRO A 49 -5.73 -26.85 -40.10
C PRO A 49 -5.44 -27.45 -38.71
N PHE A 50 -4.36 -27.03 -38.06
CA PHE A 50 -3.94 -27.49 -36.74
C PHE A 50 -4.77 -26.92 -35.56
N ALA A 51 -5.52 -25.84 -35.77
CA ALA A 51 -6.22 -25.14 -34.69
C ALA A 51 -7.44 -25.91 -34.16
N ILE A 52 -8.16 -26.60 -35.06
CA ILE A 52 -9.38 -27.36 -34.77
C ILE A 52 -9.40 -28.65 -35.59
N SER A 53 -9.76 -29.77 -34.94
CA SER A 53 -9.82 -31.09 -35.60
C SER A 53 -10.94 -31.15 -36.66
N PRO A 54 -10.82 -32.01 -37.69
CA PRO A 54 -11.85 -32.15 -38.72
C PRO A 54 -13.25 -32.46 -38.16
N GLU A 55 -13.32 -33.26 -37.08
CA GLU A 55 -14.58 -33.66 -36.42
C GLU A 55 -15.27 -32.49 -35.72
N LEU A 56 -14.50 -31.53 -35.20
CA LEU A 56 -15.03 -30.31 -34.61
C LEU A 56 -15.41 -29.30 -35.69
N ARG A 57 -14.66 -29.23 -36.81
CA ARG A 57 -15.00 -28.33 -37.93
C ARG A 57 -16.34 -28.64 -38.56
N SER A 58 -16.71 -29.92 -38.67
CA SER A 58 -17.99 -30.32 -39.25
C SER A 58 -19.22 -29.88 -38.44
N GLN A 59 -19.03 -29.44 -37.18
CA GLN A 59 -20.08 -28.95 -36.30
C GLN A 59 -20.31 -27.43 -36.41
N ALA A 60 -19.53 -26.71 -37.24
CA ALA A 60 -19.67 -25.27 -37.40
C ALA A 60 -21.04 -24.89 -37.96
N LEU A 61 -21.64 -23.84 -37.40
CA LEU A 61 -22.97 -23.37 -37.77
C LEU A 61 -22.89 -22.08 -38.60
N ASP A 62 -23.93 -21.81 -39.37
CA ASP A 62 -24.01 -20.61 -40.19
C ASP A 62 -24.84 -19.54 -39.47
N PHE A 63 -24.27 -18.35 -39.27
CA PHE A 63 -24.87 -17.26 -38.52
C PHE A 63 -24.88 -15.97 -39.34
N VAL A 64 -26.03 -15.30 -39.39
CA VAL A 64 -26.15 -13.96 -39.96
C VAL A 64 -26.43 -12.98 -38.82
N THR A 65 -25.52 -12.04 -38.60
CA THR A 65 -25.66 -11.04 -37.53
C THR A 65 -26.33 -9.78 -38.08
N HIS A 66 -27.39 -9.33 -37.42
CA HIS A 66 -28.13 -8.12 -37.73
C HIS A 66 -27.95 -7.07 -36.64
N TRP A 67 -27.54 -5.86 -37.02
CA TRP A 67 -27.49 -4.69 -36.15
C TRP A 67 -28.69 -3.81 -36.47
N VAL A 68 -29.69 -3.82 -35.59
CA VAL A 68 -31.02 -3.28 -35.91
C VAL A 68 -31.26 -1.98 -35.17
N THR A 69 -31.54 -0.90 -35.90
CA THR A 69 -32.05 0.38 -35.36
C THR A 69 -33.42 0.68 -35.95
N GLU A 70 -34.13 1.70 -35.45
CA GLU A 70 -35.49 2.00 -35.92
C GLU A 70 -35.53 2.30 -37.43
N ASP A 71 -34.61 3.13 -37.93
CA ASP A 71 -34.58 3.58 -39.32
C ASP A 71 -33.59 2.81 -40.22
N GLY A 72 -32.72 1.96 -39.64
CA GLY A 72 -31.67 1.23 -40.36
C GLY A 72 -30.61 2.12 -41.00
N LYS A 73 -30.53 3.40 -40.61
CA LYS A 73 -29.62 4.40 -41.18
C LYS A 73 -28.80 5.12 -40.11
N THR A 74 -29.45 5.50 -39.02
CA THR A 74 -28.81 6.20 -37.91
C THR A 74 -27.92 5.24 -37.13
N PRO A 75 -26.61 5.52 -36.97
CA PRO A 75 -25.72 4.67 -36.18
C PRO A 75 -26.20 4.51 -34.74
N GLY A 76 -26.28 3.25 -34.29
CA GLY A 76 -26.56 2.93 -32.90
C GLY A 76 -25.47 3.51 -31.99
N SER A 77 -25.89 4.23 -30.95
CA SER A 77 -24.96 4.87 -30.01
C SER A 77 -24.67 3.94 -28.85
N LEU A 78 -23.40 3.71 -28.56
CA LEU A 78 -22.97 2.91 -27.43
C LEU A 78 -22.20 3.77 -26.40
N SER A 79 -22.15 3.29 -25.16
CA SER A 79 -21.28 3.82 -24.11
C SER A 79 -19.81 3.95 -24.57
N GLY A 80 -19.08 4.92 -24.05
CA GLY A 80 -17.67 5.15 -24.46
C GLY A 80 -17.53 5.77 -25.86
N ASN A 81 -18.59 6.39 -26.39
CA ASN A 81 -18.64 7.02 -27.71
C ASN A 81 -18.44 6.07 -28.90
N LEU A 82 -18.67 4.77 -28.71
CA LEU A 82 -18.69 3.79 -29.80
C LEU A 82 -19.96 3.94 -30.64
N LYS A 83 -19.83 3.68 -31.95
CA LYS A 83 -20.95 3.70 -32.91
C LYS A 83 -21.02 2.38 -33.65
N VAL A 84 -22.24 1.86 -33.81
CA VAL A 84 -22.52 0.67 -34.63
C VAL A 84 -23.29 1.12 -35.86
N ILE A 85 -22.79 0.76 -37.04
CA ILE A 85 -23.50 1.00 -38.30
C ILE A 85 -24.61 -0.06 -38.41
N PRO A 86 -25.89 0.33 -38.51
CA PRO A 86 -26.99 -0.63 -38.62
C PRO A 86 -26.94 -1.36 -39.96
N THR A 87 -27.34 -2.63 -39.95
CA THR A 87 -27.54 -3.44 -41.16
C THR A 87 -29.00 -3.44 -41.58
N ASP A 88 -29.94 -3.24 -40.63
CA ASP A 88 -31.37 -3.38 -40.84
C ASP A 88 -32.16 -2.32 -40.06
N SER A 89 -33.33 -1.96 -40.59
CA SER A 89 -34.34 -1.18 -39.87
C SER A 89 -35.38 -2.09 -39.22
N PHE A 90 -36.25 -1.55 -38.36
CA PHE A 90 -37.41 -2.32 -37.85
C PHE A 90 -38.35 -2.82 -38.95
N THR A 91 -38.35 -2.17 -40.12
CA THR A 91 -39.20 -2.55 -41.27
C THR A 91 -38.53 -3.54 -42.21
N THR A 92 -37.21 -3.46 -42.40
CA THR A 92 -36.47 -4.33 -43.33
C THR A 92 -35.87 -5.57 -42.67
N CYS A 93 -35.76 -5.57 -41.33
CA CYS A 93 -35.17 -6.68 -40.59
C CYS A 93 -35.93 -7.99 -40.84
N PRO A 94 -35.23 -9.07 -41.26
CA PRO A 94 -35.84 -10.40 -41.38
C PRO A 94 -36.24 -10.94 -40.00
N PRO A 95 -37.08 -12.00 -39.94
CA PRO A 95 -37.37 -12.67 -38.67
C PRO A 95 -36.08 -13.10 -37.97
N LEU A 96 -35.92 -12.71 -36.71
CA LEU A 96 -34.74 -13.02 -35.90
C LEU A 96 -34.97 -14.32 -35.12
N ASP A 97 -34.06 -15.28 -35.25
CA ASP A 97 -34.12 -16.54 -34.51
C ASP A 97 -33.65 -16.36 -33.06
N ILE A 98 -32.63 -15.51 -32.88
CA ILE A 98 -32.07 -15.12 -31.59
C ILE A 98 -32.04 -13.58 -31.54
N VAL A 99 -32.60 -13.03 -30.48
CA VAL A 99 -32.65 -11.58 -30.24
C VAL A 99 -31.78 -11.25 -29.04
N LEU A 100 -30.92 -10.23 -29.14
CA LEU A 100 -30.13 -9.69 -28.03
C LEU A 100 -30.46 -8.21 -27.84
N ILE A 101 -30.72 -7.82 -26.60
CA ILE A 101 -30.92 -6.41 -26.21
C ILE A 101 -30.10 -6.09 -24.95
N GLY A 102 -29.39 -4.95 -24.99
CA GLY A 102 -28.61 -4.42 -23.88
C GLY A 102 -29.29 -3.25 -23.17
N ALA A 103 -28.75 -2.82 -22.03
CA ALA A 103 -29.31 -1.71 -21.28
C ALA A 103 -29.14 -0.38 -22.02
N GLY A 104 -30.21 0.40 -22.07
CA GLY A 104 -30.17 1.79 -22.53
C GLY A 104 -29.86 2.77 -21.40
N GLN A 105 -29.76 4.06 -21.75
CA GLN A 105 -29.62 5.13 -20.77
C GLN A 105 -30.76 5.08 -19.74
N MET A 106 -30.39 5.15 -18.46
CA MET A 106 -31.34 5.14 -17.35
C MET A 106 -32.41 6.23 -17.51
N GLY A 107 -33.68 5.85 -17.38
CA GLY A 107 -34.83 6.75 -17.52
C GLY A 107 -35.34 6.92 -18.95
N TYR A 108 -34.69 6.32 -19.95
CA TYR A 108 -35.20 6.28 -21.32
C TYR A 108 -36.56 5.56 -21.39
N GLN A 109 -37.50 6.13 -22.12
CA GLN A 109 -38.83 5.55 -22.31
C GLN A 109 -38.97 5.04 -23.73
N ALA A 110 -39.11 3.73 -23.89
CA ALA A 110 -39.26 3.11 -25.20
C ALA A 110 -40.49 3.66 -25.95
N THR A 111 -40.33 3.95 -27.24
CA THR A 111 -41.41 4.47 -28.09
C THR A 111 -42.44 3.38 -28.40
N THR A 112 -43.61 3.77 -28.91
CA THR A 112 -44.62 2.82 -29.38
C THR A 112 -44.09 1.90 -30.48
N THR A 113 -43.26 2.43 -31.39
CA THR A 113 -42.62 1.67 -32.47
C THR A 113 -41.64 0.64 -31.90
N GLU A 114 -40.78 1.05 -30.97
CA GLU A 114 -39.81 0.16 -30.32
C GLU A 114 -40.52 -0.98 -29.57
N LYS A 115 -41.56 -0.66 -28.78
CA LYS A 115 -42.36 -1.67 -28.06
C LYS A 115 -43.02 -2.67 -29.02
N ALA A 116 -43.57 -2.18 -30.14
CA ALA A 116 -44.19 -3.05 -31.15
C ALA A 116 -43.16 -3.97 -31.81
N PHE A 117 -41.96 -3.45 -32.12
CA PHE A 117 -40.89 -4.24 -32.69
C PHE A 117 -40.37 -5.30 -31.70
N LEU A 118 -40.16 -4.95 -30.43
CA LEU A 118 -39.76 -5.92 -29.39
C LEU A 118 -40.78 -7.05 -29.24
N ARG A 119 -42.08 -6.76 -29.29
CA ARG A 119 -43.15 -7.79 -29.29
C ARG A 119 -43.11 -8.68 -30.52
N LYS A 120 -42.89 -8.10 -31.71
CA LYS A 120 -42.75 -8.87 -32.95
C LYS A 120 -41.56 -9.84 -32.85
N CYS A 121 -40.39 -9.32 -32.49
CA CYS A 121 -39.18 -10.11 -32.29
C CYS A 121 -39.40 -11.21 -31.25
N TYR A 122 -40.02 -10.89 -30.10
CA TYR A 122 -40.34 -11.89 -29.09
C TYR A 122 -41.30 -12.96 -29.60
N ALA A 123 -42.32 -12.62 -30.39
CA ALA A 123 -43.26 -13.59 -30.92
C ALA A 123 -42.60 -14.59 -31.88
N GLU A 124 -41.69 -14.11 -32.72
CA GLU A 124 -41.06 -14.85 -33.82
C GLU A 124 -39.83 -15.65 -33.40
N CYS A 125 -39.03 -15.16 -32.43
CA CYS A 125 -37.76 -15.76 -32.09
C CYS A 125 -37.87 -17.09 -31.33
N SER A 126 -36.80 -17.88 -31.42
CA SER A 126 -36.56 -19.07 -30.61
C SER A 126 -35.87 -18.76 -29.29
N ALA A 127 -35.09 -17.68 -29.22
CA ALA A 127 -34.48 -17.19 -27.98
C ALA A 127 -34.45 -15.66 -27.94
N PHE A 128 -34.82 -15.09 -26.79
CA PHE A 128 -34.78 -13.66 -26.52
C PHE A 128 -33.87 -13.40 -25.32
N LEU A 129 -32.74 -12.73 -25.54
CA LEU A 129 -31.66 -12.54 -24.60
C LEU A 129 -31.62 -11.07 -24.17
N SER A 130 -31.76 -10.84 -22.86
CA SER A 130 -31.82 -9.51 -22.26
C SER A 130 -30.71 -9.35 -21.23
N VAL A 131 -29.85 -8.35 -21.43
CA VAL A 131 -28.68 -8.14 -20.58
C VAL A 131 -28.84 -6.90 -19.70
N CYS A 132 -28.50 -7.03 -18.41
CA CYS A 132 -28.49 -5.92 -17.46
C CYS A 132 -29.85 -5.17 -17.39
N GLY A 133 -29.79 -3.84 -17.39
CA GLY A 133 -30.94 -2.94 -17.34
C GLY A 133 -31.86 -2.99 -18.58
N ALA A 134 -31.58 -3.82 -19.59
CA ALA A 134 -32.48 -4.01 -20.74
C ALA A 134 -33.90 -4.46 -20.31
N SER A 135 -34.00 -5.06 -19.12
CA SER A 135 -35.28 -5.37 -18.49
C SER A 135 -36.21 -4.16 -18.38
N ASP A 136 -35.69 -2.93 -18.26
CA ASP A 136 -36.52 -1.70 -18.22
C ASP A 136 -37.28 -1.45 -19.53
N ALA A 137 -36.61 -1.68 -20.68
CA ALA A 137 -37.29 -1.61 -21.98
C ALA A 137 -38.36 -2.70 -22.15
N LEU A 138 -38.12 -3.89 -21.57
CA LEU A 138 -39.08 -4.99 -21.57
C LEU A 138 -40.24 -4.77 -20.59
N LEU A 139 -39.99 -4.12 -19.45
CA LEU A 139 -41.01 -3.69 -18.49
C LEU A 139 -42.00 -2.70 -19.11
N ALA A 140 -41.55 -1.93 -20.10
CA ALA A 140 -42.42 -1.05 -20.88
C ALA A 140 -43.32 -1.82 -21.88
N THR A 141 -43.21 -3.15 -21.91
CA THR A 141 -44.03 -4.11 -22.67
C THR A 141 -44.68 -5.13 -21.73
N ASP A 142 -45.45 -6.06 -22.28
CA ASP A 142 -46.10 -7.19 -21.59
C ASP A 142 -45.30 -8.51 -21.68
N ILE A 143 -44.08 -8.49 -22.23
CA ILE A 143 -43.27 -9.69 -22.48
C ILE A 143 -42.91 -10.44 -21.18
N LEU A 144 -42.68 -9.70 -20.09
CA LEU A 144 -42.27 -10.27 -18.79
C LEU A 144 -43.47 -10.65 -17.89
N GLU A 145 -44.70 -10.36 -18.30
CA GLU A 145 -45.89 -10.65 -17.50
C GLU A 145 -46.03 -12.18 -17.27
N GLY A 146 -46.13 -12.59 -16.01
CA GLY A 146 -46.21 -13.99 -15.61
C GLY A 146 -44.91 -14.80 -15.78
N LYS A 147 -43.77 -14.15 -16.08
CA LYS A 147 -42.46 -14.81 -16.28
C LYS A 147 -41.57 -14.74 -15.06
N THR A 148 -40.61 -15.66 -14.97
CA THR A 148 -39.48 -15.54 -14.04
C THR A 148 -38.32 -14.81 -14.72
N ALA A 149 -37.86 -13.73 -14.11
CA ALA A 149 -36.79 -12.88 -14.66
C ALA A 149 -35.79 -12.46 -13.57
N THR A 150 -34.61 -12.01 -14.00
CA THR A 150 -33.62 -11.33 -13.16
C THR A 150 -33.20 -10.01 -13.83
N GLY A 151 -32.42 -9.22 -13.12
CA GLY A 151 -31.93 -7.92 -13.54
C GLY A 151 -30.77 -7.51 -12.63
N PRO A 152 -30.20 -6.31 -12.81
CA PRO A 152 -29.21 -5.78 -11.89
C PRO A 152 -29.70 -5.85 -10.44
N LEU A 153 -28.90 -6.45 -9.54
CA LEU A 153 -29.34 -6.74 -8.16
C LEU A 153 -29.85 -5.48 -7.42
N SER A 154 -29.24 -4.33 -7.68
CA SER A 154 -29.65 -3.03 -7.12
C SER A 154 -31.00 -2.51 -7.66
N PHE A 155 -31.42 -2.94 -8.85
CA PHE A 155 -32.67 -2.52 -9.50
C PHE A 155 -33.82 -3.53 -9.34
N LEU A 156 -33.55 -4.77 -8.91
CA LEU A 156 -34.60 -5.77 -8.65
C LEU A 156 -35.72 -5.28 -7.73
N PRO A 157 -35.46 -4.51 -6.64
CA PRO A 157 -36.54 -3.95 -5.83
C PRO A 157 -37.48 -3.01 -6.61
N LEU A 158 -36.93 -2.20 -7.52
CA LEU A 158 -37.71 -1.30 -8.39
C LEU A 158 -38.52 -2.09 -9.42
N PHE A 159 -37.92 -3.08 -10.07
CA PHE A 159 -38.59 -3.91 -11.06
C PHE A 159 -39.77 -4.70 -10.46
N ARG A 160 -39.65 -5.18 -9.21
CA ARG A 160 -40.77 -5.80 -8.48
C ARG A 160 -41.94 -4.84 -8.25
N GLN A 161 -41.68 -3.55 -8.10
CA GLN A 161 -42.73 -2.54 -7.95
C GLN A 161 -43.38 -2.19 -9.29
N MET A 162 -42.58 -2.08 -10.36
CA MET A 162 -43.04 -1.69 -11.69
C MET A 162 -43.79 -2.81 -12.42
N ALA A 163 -43.37 -4.07 -12.27
CA ALA A 163 -44.06 -5.25 -12.80
C ALA A 163 -44.21 -6.32 -11.71
N PRO A 164 -45.25 -6.21 -10.86
CA PRO A 164 -45.53 -7.21 -9.83
C PRO A 164 -45.98 -8.57 -10.42
N GLY A 165 -46.42 -8.59 -11.68
CA GLY A 165 -46.78 -9.81 -12.41
C GLY A 165 -45.57 -10.67 -12.83
N THR A 166 -44.35 -10.16 -12.73
CA THR A 166 -43.11 -10.88 -13.02
C THR A 166 -42.47 -11.40 -11.74
N ASN A 167 -42.05 -12.67 -11.73
CA ASN A 167 -41.32 -13.30 -10.64
C ASN A 167 -39.83 -12.95 -10.70
N TRP A 168 -39.41 -11.90 -10.00
CA TRP A 168 -38.03 -11.40 -9.99
C TRP A 168 -37.13 -12.15 -9.00
N VAL A 169 -36.14 -12.89 -9.50
CA VAL A 169 -35.18 -13.68 -8.71
C VAL A 169 -33.77 -13.10 -8.73
N GLU A 170 -32.96 -13.39 -7.70
CA GLU A 170 -31.58 -12.92 -7.57
C GLU A 170 -30.60 -13.96 -8.15
N LYS A 171 -30.39 -13.91 -9.46
CA LYS A 171 -29.45 -14.81 -10.17
C LYS A 171 -28.68 -14.06 -11.25
N ARG A 172 -27.45 -14.52 -11.56
CA ARG A 172 -26.62 -13.98 -12.66
C ARG A 172 -27.40 -14.02 -13.97
N TRP A 173 -28.12 -15.10 -14.21
CA TRP A 173 -29.02 -15.24 -15.34
C TRP A 173 -30.17 -16.18 -15.00
N VAL A 174 -31.28 -16.01 -15.71
CA VAL A 174 -32.49 -16.84 -15.58
C VAL A 174 -33.04 -17.09 -16.97
N ARG A 175 -33.50 -18.33 -17.17
CA ARG A 175 -34.29 -18.72 -18.34
C ARG A 175 -35.72 -19.05 -17.92
N ASP A 176 -36.69 -18.48 -18.62
CA ASP A 176 -38.11 -18.89 -18.58
C ASP A 176 -38.61 -19.09 -20.02
N GLY A 177 -38.78 -20.34 -20.44
CA GLY A 177 -39.16 -20.66 -21.83
C GLY A 177 -38.10 -20.18 -22.83
N LYS A 178 -38.44 -19.19 -23.65
CA LYS A 178 -37.51 -18.58 -24.63
C LYS A 178 -36.86 -17.28 -24.17
N ILE A 179 -37.27 -16.70 -23.04
CA ILE A 179 -36.65 -15.48 -22.52
C ILE A 179 -35.52 -15.80 -21.56
N TRP A 180 -34.39 -15.14 -21.76
CA TRP A 180 -33.22 -15.16 -20.90
C TRP A 180 -32.97 -13.74 -20.43
N THR A 181 -32.86 -13.56 -19.12
CA THR A 181 -32.56 -12.28 -18.48
C THR A 181 -31.32 -12.43 -17.62
N THR A 182 -30.58 -11.34 -17.41
CA THR A 182 -29.32 -11.37 -16.66
C THR A 182 -29.19 -10.22 -15.68
N GLY A 183 -28.29 -10.38 -14.72
CA GLY A 183 -27.78 -9.31 -13.88
C GLY A 183 -26.91 -8.33 -14.66
N THR A 184 -25.93 -7.71 -14.01
CA THR A 184 -25.15 -6.62 -14.62
C THR A 184 -24.08 -7.09 -15.59
N LEU A 185 -23.93 -6.38 -16.72
CA LEU A 185 -22.75 -6.37 -17.59
C LEU A 185 -22.26 -7.77 -17.99
N LEU A 186 -21.16 -8.23 -17.37
CA LEU A 186 -20.51 -9.51 -17.65
C LEU A 186 -21.43 -10.72 -17.43
N ASN A 187 -22.55 -10.57 -16.72
CA ASN A 187 -23.53 -11.65 -16.61
C ASN A 187 -24.13 -12.06 -17.97
N GLY A 188 -24.09 -11.19 -18.98
CA GLY A 188 -24.40 -11.57 -20.37
C GLY A 188 -23.49 -12.67 -20.91
N LEU A 189 -22.20 -12.69 -20.52
CA LEU A 189 -21.26 -13.76 -20.93
C LEU A 189 -21.52 -15.06 -20.17
N ASP A 190 -21.97 -15.00 -18.90
CA ASP A 190 -22.39 -16.20 -18.17
C ASP A 190 -23.62 -16.84 -18.83
N MET A 191 -24.59 -15.99 -19.20
CA MET A 191 -25.81 -16.41 -19.88
C MET A 191 -25.53 -17.00 -21.25
N ILE A 192 -24.69 -16.36 -22.07
CA ILE A 192 -24.43 -16.87 -23.43
C ILE A 192 -23.67 -18.21 -23.40
N ALA A 193 -22.79 -18.41 -22.41
CA ALA A 193 -22.14 -19.70 -22.20
C ALA A 193 -23.14 -20.78 -21.78
N ALA A 194 -24.06 -20.46 -20.87
CA ALA A 194 -25.13 -21.37 -20.46
C ALA A 194 -26.08 -21.71 -21.63
N PHE A 195 -26.49 -20.70 -22.40
CA PHE A 195 -27.31 -20.84 -23.59
C PHE A 195 -26.63 -21.74 -24.64
N GLY A 196 -25.35 -21.48 -24.94
CA GLY A 196 -24.57 -22.27 -25.88
C GLY A 196 -24.47 -23.74 -25.47
N ARG A 197 -24.18 -24.02 -24.18
CA ARG A 197 -24.14 -25.39 -23.66
C ARG A 197 -25.50 -26.09 -23.75
N GLU A 198 -26.58 -25.36 -23.50
CA GLU A 198 -27.90 -25.96 -23.54
C GLU A 198 -28.38 -26.26 -24.96
N VAL A 199 -28.08 -25.38 -25.91
CA VAL A 199 -28.53 -25.56 -27.29
C VAL A 199 -27.61 -26.52 -28.05
N TRP A 200 -26.29 -26.33 -27.99
CA TRP A 200 -25.28 -27.01 -28.83
C TRP A 200 -24.13 -27.67 -28.03
N GLY A 201 -24.24 -27.71 -26.71
CA GLY A 201 -23.23 -28.34 -25.86
C GLY A 201 -23.28 -29.87 -25.89
N GLY A 202 -22.30 -30.47 -25.24
CA GLY A 202 -22.12 -31.93 -25.17
C GLY A 202 -20.63 -32.28 -25.08
N GLU A 203 -20.33 -33.48 -24.58
CA GLU A 203 -18.95 -33.96 -24.58
C GLU A 203 -18.43 -34.03 -26.02
N GLY A 204 -17.29 -33.39 -26.28
CA GLY A 204 -16.69 -33.33 -27.62
C GLY A 204 -17.38 -32.36 -28.60
N SER A 205 -18.28 -31.48 -28.16
CA SER A 205 -18.90 -30.49 -29.06
C SER A 205 -17.97 -29.31 -29.34
N LEU A 206 -18.13 -28.69 -30.52
CA LEU A 206 -17.39 -27.49 -30.90
C LEU A 206 -17.68 -26.33 -29.94
N VAL A 207 -18.91 -26.21 -29.44
CA VAL A 207 -19.25 -25.18 -28.46
C VAL A 207 -18.50 -25.36 -27.14
N GLU A 208 -18.41 -26.59 -26.61
CA GLU A 208 -17.64 -26.80 -25.37
C GLU A 208 -16.13 -26.56 -25.61
N HIS A 209 -15.61 -26.89 -26.79
CA HIS A 209 -14.25 -26.54 -27.18
C HIS A 209 -14.05 -25.02 -27.16
N VAL A 210 -14.91 -24.25 -27.83
CA VAL A 210 -14.85 -22.79 -27.91
C VAL A 210 -15.02 -22.13 -26.54
N LEU A 211 -15.93 -22.62 -25.70
CA LEU A 211 -16.10 -22.10 -24.34
C LEU A 211 -14.83 -22.29 -23.51
N ARG A 212 -14.16 -23.44 -23.66
CA ARG A 212 -12.94 -23.77 -22.94
C ARG A 212 -11.73 -23.00 -23.46
N THR A 213 -11.50 -22.97 -24.77
CA THR A 213 -10.32 -22.31 -25.38
C THR A 213 -10.47 -20.80 -25.46
N GLY A 214 -11.71 -20.30 -25.55
CA GLY A 214 -12.05 -18.87 -25.48
C GLY A 214 -12.17 -18.33 -24.05
N TYR A 215 -11.89 -19.14 -23.02
CA TYR A 215 -11.94 -18.74 -21.60
C TYR A 215 -13.24 -18.05 -21.17
N PHE A 216 -14.39 -18.57 -21.61
CA PHE A 216 -15.69 -18.05 -21.18
C PHE A 216 -15.87 -18.22 -19.66
N PRO A 217 -16.52 -17.26 -18.97
CA PRO A 217 -16.62 -17.29 -17.52
C PRO A 217 -17.41 -18.51 -17.03
N SER A 218 -16.88 -19.16 -15.99
CA SER A 218 -17.56 -20.23 -15.25
C SER A 218 -17.82 -19.75 -13.83
N ARG A 219 -18.94 -19.04 -13.65
CA ARG A 219 -19.35 -18.36 -12.42
C ARG A 219 -20.65 -18.93 -11.89
N ASN A 220 -20.85 -18.92 -10.58
CA ASN A 220 -22.02 -19.56 -9.97
C ASN A 220 -23.28 -18.73 -10.25
N VAL A 221 -24.30 -19.37 -10.82
CA VAL A 221 -25.55 -18.70 -11.23
C VAL A 221 -26.30 -18.03 -10.07
N ASP A 222 -26.20 -18.59 -8.87
CA ASP A 222 -26.84 -18.07 -7.65
C ASP A 222 -25.93 -17.07 -6.90
N TYR A 223 -24.89 -16.54 -7.57
CA TYR A 223 -23.89 -15.66 -6.96
C TYR A 223 -23.16 -16.28 -5.75
N LYS A 224 -23.14 -17.61 -5.59
CA LYS A 224 -22.43 -18.28 -4.47
C LYS A 224 -20.91 -18.16 -4.56
N ASP A 225 -20.40 -17.77 -5.72
CA ASP A 225 -19.01 -17.42 -5.96
C ASP A 225 -18.71 -15.95 -5.59
N GLU A 226 -19.74 -15.16 -5.29
CA GLU A 226 -19.63 -13.85 -4.69
C GLU A 226 -19.67 -13.99 -3.17
N VAL A 227 -18.65 -13.42 -2.53
CA VAL A 227 -18.63 -13.31 -1.06
C VAL A 227 -19.68 -12.26 -0.71
N SER A 228 -20.84 -12.70 -0.25
CA SER A 228 -22.01 -11.84 -0.02
C SER A 228 -21.70 -10.72 1.00
N GLU A 229 -21.60 -9.49 0.51
CA GLU A 229 -21.92 -8.28 1.27
C GLU A 229 -23.45 -8.14 1.34
N LYS A 230 -24.10 -8.46 2.47
CA LYS A 230 -25.45 -7.94 2.76
C LYS A 230 -25.64 -7.60 4.25
N SER A 231 -26.14 -6.39 4.47
CA SER A 231 -26.65 -5.77 5.71
C SER A 231 -27.59 -6.68 6.54
N PRO A 232 -27.62 -6.56 7.90
CA PRO A 232 -28.14 -7.59 8.78
C PRO A 232 -29.67 -7.63 8.81
N ARG A 233 -30.24 -8.78 8.40
CA ARG A 233 -31.55 -9.21 8.92
C ARG A 233 -31.34 -10.43 9.79
N SER A 234 -31.62 -10.21 11.08
CA SER A 234 -31.76 -11.17 12.17
C SER A 234 -32.12 -12.58 11.68
N GLN A 235 -31.14 -13.46 11.60
CA GLN A 235 -31.35 -14.90 11.71
C GLN A 235 -30.14 -15.54 12.39
N VAL A 236 -30.38 -15.95 13.64
CA VAL A 236 -29.51 -16.77 14.47
C VAL A 236 -29.31 -18.12 13.78
N VAL A 237 -28.13 -18.40 13.19
CA VAL A 237 -27.71 -19.79 12.96
C VAL A 237 -26.20 -19.93 13.12
N LYS A 238 -25.86 -20.99 13.86
CA LYS A 238 -24.57 -21.44 14.37
C LYS A 238 -23.49 -21.62 13.30
N ALA A 239 -22.26 -21.38 13.73
CA ALA A 239 -21.02 -21.59 13.00
C ALA A 239 -20.90 -23.01 12.43
N PRO A 240 -20.40 -23.17 11.19
CA PRO A 240 -19.83 -24.42 10.73
C PRO A 240 -18.37 -24.47 11.17
N THR A 241 -18.09 -25.39 12.08
CA THR A 241 -16.75 -25.89 12.38
C THR A 241 -16.22 -26.66 11.16
N HIS A 242 -15.13 -26.21 10.53
CA HIS A 242 -14.07 -27.09 10.03
C HIS A 242 -12.78 -26.29 9.75
N HIS A 243 -11.66 -26.93 10.05
CA HIS A 243 -10.37 -26.37 10.41
C HIS A 243 -9.60 -25.63 9.30
N GLY A 244 -9.24 -24.39 9.62
CA GLY A 244 -8.19 -23.58 8.98
C GLY A 244 -8.07 -22.24 9.69
N ASN A 245 -7.66 -22.25 10.98
CA ASN A 245 -7.79 -21.12 11.91
C ASN A 245 -6.91 -19.87 11.60
N ASP A 246 -6.17 -19.84 10.50
CA ASP A 246 -5.23 -18.75 10.18
C ASP A 246 -5.69 -17.92 8.98
N VAL A 247 -6.04 -16.66 9.23
CA VAL A 247 -6.49 -15.69 8.22
C VAL A 247 -5.41 -15.46 7.17
N VAL A 248 -4.14 -15.43 7.58
CA VAL A 248 -3.00 -15.05 6.73
C VAL A 248 -2.67 -16.11 5.70
N SER A 249 -2.81 -17.39 6.07
CA SER A 249 -2.71 -18.54 5.14
C SER A 249 -3.82 -18.56 4.09
N GLY A 250 -4.96 -17.90 4.38
CA GLY A 250 -6.05 -17.67 3.42
C GLY A 250 -5.75 -16.60 2.37
N LEU A 251 -4.81 -15.69 2.65
CA LEU A 251 -4.45 -14.59 1.76
C LEU A 251 -3.56 -15.10 0.62
N PHE A 252 -3.89 -14.67 -0.61
CA PHE A 252 -3.13 -14.97 -1.85
C PHE A 252 -3.11 -16.44 -2.30
N GLN A 253 -4.11 -17.26 -1.91
CA GLN A 253 -4.23 -18.66 -2.36
C GLN A 253 -4.49 -18.83 -3.87
N LYS A 254 -5.07 -17.82 -4.53
CA LYS A 254 -5.26 -17.82 -5.98
C LYS A 254 -3.91 -17.59 -6.65
N ARG A 255 -3.48 -18.48 -7.56
CA ARG A 255 -2.31 -18.22 -8.39
C ARG A 255 -2.45 -16.85 -9.08
N PRO A 256 -1.35 -16.08 -9.21
CA PRO A 256 -1.33 -14.88 -10.05
C PRO A 256 -1.96 -15.19 -11.39
N LYS A 257 -2.66 -14.23 -11.98
CA LYS A 257 -3.05 -14.36 -13.37
C LYS A 257 -1.74 -14.43 -14.17
N GLU A 258 -1.43 -15.61 -14.71
CA GLU A 258 -0.51 -15.71 -15.83
C GLU A 258 -1.21 -14.99 -16.98
N GLU A 259 -1.03 -13.67 -17.06
CA GLU A 259 -1.16 -13.02 -18.35
C GLU A 259 -0.13 -13.70 -19.26
N ASP A 260 -0.54 -14.08 -20.46
CA ASP A 260 0.36 -14.46 -21.57
C ASP A 260 1.21 -13.23 -21.91
N ASP A 261 2.13 -12.89 -21.01
CA ASP A 261 2.91 -11.68 -21.08
C ASP A 261 3.98 -11.95 -22.13
N GLN A 262 3.93 -11.17 -23.22
CA GLN A 262 4.92 -11.23 -24.31
C GLN A 262 6.35 -11.12 -23.75
N VAL A 263 6.52 -10.51 -22.58
CA VAL A 263 7.78 -10.43 -21.84
C VAL A 263 8.24 -11.78 -21.29
N MET A 264 7.33 -12.65 -20.84
CA MET A 264 7.65 -13.99 -20.36
C MET A 264 8.01 -14.92 -21.53
N GLN A 265 7.31 -14.79 -22.66
CA GLN A 265 7.68 -15.45 -23.93
C GLN A 265 9.03 -14.93 -24.45
N LEU A 266 9.29 -13.63 -24.40
CA LEU A 266 10.57 -13.01 -24.78
C LEU A 266 11.70 -13.42 -23.85
N ARG A 267 11.46 -13.57 -22.53
CA ARG A 267 12.43 -14.14 -21.59
C ARG A 267 12.72 -15.61 -21.92
N LYS A 268 11.72 -16.38 -22.31
CA LYS A 268 11.89 -17.79 -22.74
C LYS A 268 12.68 -17.86 -24.06
N LEU A 269 12.41 -16.95 -24.99
CA LEU A 269 13.14 -16.79 -26.24
C LEU A 269 14.60 -16.38 -26.00
N HIS A 270 14.85 -15.34 -25.19
CA HIS A 270 16.20 -14.92 -24.81
C HIS A 270 16.97 -16.02 -24.07
N ARG A 271 16.30 -16.76 -23.18
CA ARG A 271 16.91 -17.89 -22.47
C ARG A 271 17.28 -19.01 -23.45
N GLY A 272 16.44 -19.30 -24.44
CA GLY A 272 16.76 -20.24 -25.53
C GLY A 272 17.88 -19.75 -26.45
N LEU A 273 17.92 -18.45 -26.76
CA LEU A 273 18.96 -17.86 -27.62
C LEU A 273 20.34 -17.84 -26.94
N LEU A 274 20.37 -17.55 -25.63
CA LEU A 274 21.59 -17.51 -24.81
C LEU A 274 22.10 -18.91 -24.43
N GLN A 275 21.25 -19.93 -24.47
CA GLN A 275 21.63 -21.32 -24.20
C GLN A 275 22.21 -22.05 -25.42
N GLY A 276 22.40 -21.36 -26.56
CA GLY A 276 23.25 -21.79 -27.67
C GLY A 276 22.97 -23.21 -28.18
N HIS A 277 22.04 -23.36 -29.11
CA HIS A 277 21.97 -24.57 -29.95
C HIS A 277 22.44 -24.22 -31.36
N THR A 278 23.74 -24.37 -31.57
CA THR A 278 24.31 -24.63 -32.89
C THR A 278 23.98 -26.06 -33.26
N VAL A 279 23.28 -26.22 -34.38
CA VAL A 279 23.05 -27.50 -35.06
C VAL A 279 24.37 -27.93 -35.71
N GLU A 280 24.95 -29.06 -35.28
CA GLU A 280 25.84 -29.87 -36.12
C GLU A 280 25.58 -31.36 -35.88
N GLU A 281 25.64 -32.11 -36.98
CA GLU A 281 25.39 -33.55 -37.13
C GLU A 281 26.52 -34.41 -36.54
N GLY A 282 26.16 -35.61 -36.05
CA GLY A 282 27.04 -36.79 -36.10
C GLY A 282 27.63 -37.29 -34.78
N ASP A 283 27.35 -38.58 -34.54
CA ASP A 283 27.99 -39.55 -33.65
C ASP A 283 27.66 -39.66 -32.14
N THR A 284 27.32 -40.90 -31.81
CA THR A 284 26.89 -41.49 -30.55
C THR A 284 27.93 -41.39 -29.43
N CYS A 285 27.55 -40.76 -28.32
CA CYS A 285 27.97 -41.20 -26.99
C CYS A 285 26.90 -40.79 -25.96
N THR A 286 26.35 -41.79 -25.27
CA THR A 286 25.31 -41.65 -24.23
C THR A 286 25.74 -40.69 -23.11
N PRO A 287 24.99 -39.61 -22.83
CA PRO A 287 25.18 -38.82 -21.62
C PRO A 287 24.33 -39.38 -20.49
N ARG A 288 24.99 -39.66 -19.36
CA ARG A 288 24.37 -39.95 -18.05
C ARG A 288 23.26 -38.96 -17.74
N ASP A 289 22.13 -39.49 -17.28
CA ASP A 289 21.11 -38.77 -16.53
C ASP A 289 21.73 -37.96 -15.39
N THR A 290 21.81 -36.65 -15.62
CA THR A 290 21.71 -35.66 -14.56
C THR A 290 20.63 -34.70 -14.99
N THR A 291 19.39 -35.13 -14.78
CA THR A 291 18.27 -34.23 -14.58
C THR A 291 18.57 -33.37 -13.33
N PRO A 292 18.75 -32.04 -13.43
CA PRO A 292 18.35 -31.22 -12.31
C PRO A 292 16.83 -31.20 -12.38
N ASN A 293 16.18 -31.94 -11.47
CA ASN A 293 14.75 -31.81 -11.22
C ASN A 293 14.44 -30.31 -11.02
N VAL A 294 13.95 -29.65 -12.08
CA VAL A 294 13.10 -28.46 -11.93
C VAL A 294 11.67 -28.96 -11.70
N GLY A 295 11.58 -29.82 -10.68
CA GLY A 295 10.40 -30.25 -9.97
C GLY A 295 10.58 -29.79 -8.52
N ASP A 296 10.92 -28.52 -8.35
CA ASP A 296 10.84 -27.77 -7.09
C ASP A 296 10.06 -26.48 -7.40
N ALA A 297 8.84 -26.68 -7.89
CA ALA A 297 7.78 -25.72 -7.69
C ALA A 297 7.49 -25.68 -6.18
N VAL A 298 8.34 -24.97 -5.42
CA VAL A 298 8.17 -24.57 -4.01
C VAL A 298 7.15 -25.45 -3.27
N ASP A 299 7.51 -26.70 -3.03
CA ASP A 299 6.88 -27.54 -2.03
C ASP A 299 7.34 -27.00 -0.66
N CYS A 300 6.79 -25.85 -0.28
CA CYS A 300 7.05 -25.18 0.99
C CYS A 300 5.78 -25.09 1.84
N GLU A 301 4.86 -26.06 1.66
CA GLU A 301 3.76 -26.28 2.59
C GLU A 301 4.18 -27.10 3.84
N LEU A 302 5.43 -27.53 3.97
CA LEU A 302 5.85 -28.44 5.05
C LEU A 302 6.75 -27.87 6.16
N ARG A 303 7.06 -26.56 6.22
CA ARG A 303 7.86 -25.99 7.34
C ARG A 303 7.45 -24.60 7.83
N SER A 304 6.18 -24.23 7.74
CA SER A 304 5.66 -23.06 8.46
C SER A 304 5.25 -23.47 9.88
N SER A 305 6.03 -23.07 10.89
CA SER A 305 5.54 -22.99 12.26
C SER A 305 4.31 -22.07 12.24
N ARG A 306 3.10 -22.66 12.31
CA ARG A 306 1.81 -22.03 12.00
C ARG A 306 1.76 -20.55 12.41
N MET A 307 1.62 -19.67 11.42
CA MET A 307 0.97 -18.39 11.65
C MET A 307 -0.44 -18.75 12.14
N ASN A 308 -0.78 -18.36 13.36
CA ASN A 308 -2.10 -18.64 13.93
C ASN A 308 -2.68 -17.29 14.30
N LEU A 309 -3.17 -16.56 13.29
CA LEU A 309 -3.91 -15.32 13.50
C LEU A 309 -5.37 -15.59 13.12
N ASN A 310 -6.24 -15.62 14.13
CA ASN A 310 -7.65 -15.92 13.90
C ASN A 310 -8.42 -14.67 13.43
N MET A 311 -9.65 -14.84 12.95
CA MET A 311 -10.43 -13.73 12.39
C MET A 311 -10.77 -12.65 13.44
N ASN A 312 -11.01 -13.03 14.69
CA ASN A 312 -11.29 -12.04 15.75
C ASN A 312 -10.07 -11.16 16.03
N GLU A 313 -8.88 -11.76 16.07
CA GLU A 313 -7.62 -11.02 16.20
C GLU A 313 -7.39 -10.10 14.99
N ALA A 314 -7.78 -10.53 13.78
CA ALA A 314 -7.70 -9.69 12.59
C ALA A 314 -8.63 -8.46 12.68
N GLU A 315 -9.86 -8.63 13.18
CA GLU A 315 -10.80 -7.52 13.41
C GLU A 315 -10.30 -6.57 14.52
N GLU A 316 -9.74 -7.09 15.61
CA GLU A 316 -9.14 -6.27 16.67
C GLU A 316 -7.98 -5.42 16.15
N LEU A 317 -7.10 -6.00 15.32
CA LEU A 317 -6.00 -5.29 14.70
C LEU A 317 -6.48 -4.25 13.68
N LEU A 318 -7.55 -4.56 12.95
CA LEU A 318 -8.18 -3.58 12.05
C LEU A 318 -8.78 -2.40 12.82
N LEU A 319 -9.44 -2.67 13.95
CA LEU A 319 -9.95 -1.63 14.84
C LEU A 319 -8.81 -0.77 15.41
N GLN A 320 -7.70 -1.40 15.80
CA GLN A 320 -6.50 -0.70 16.24
C GLN A 320 -5.96 0.21 15.12
N PHE A 321 -5.88 -0.27 13.88
CA PHE A 321 -5.44 0.53 12.73
C PHE A 321 -6.31 1.78 12.50
N ARG A 322 -7.62 1.69 12.74
CA ARG A 322 -8.50 2.87 12.64
C ARG A 322 -8.11 3.97 13.62
N GLN A 323 -7.58 3.62 14.80
CA GLN A 323 -7.00 4.58 15.75
C GLN A 323 -5.65 5.12 15.25
N GLN A 324 -4.85 4.28 14.60
CA GLN A 324 -3.58 4.70 14.01
C GLN A 324 -3.77 5.73 12.90
N ARG A 325 -4.89 5.68 12.16
CA ARG A 325 -5.23 6.62 11.07
C ARG A 325 -5.07 8.10 11.46
N ALA A 326 -5.31 8.46 12.71
CA ALA A 326 -5.10 9.83 13.20
C ALA A 326 -3.68 10.36 12.90
N TYR A 327 -2.66 9.50 12.97
CA TYR A 327 -1.25 9.85 12.79
C TYR A 327 -0.78 9.81 11.32
N PHE A 328 -1.54 9.18 10.43
CA PHE A 328 -1.25 9.15 8.99
C PHE A 328 -2.55 8.98 8.19
N PRO A 329 -3.31 10.07 7.95
CA PRO A 329 -4.71 10.02 7.49
C PRO A 329 -4.87 9.86 5.97
N PHE A 330 -3.96 9.17 5.29
CA PHE A 330 -3.92 9.09 3.82
C PHE A 330 -4.58 7.82 3.25
N ILE A 331 -5.00 6.89 4.11
CA ILE A 331 -5.74 5.69 3.71
C ILE A 331 -7.03 5.62 4.52
N GLU A 332 -8.16 5.58 3.84
CA GLU A 332 -9.47 5.50 4.48
C GLU A 332 -9.98 4.07 4.46
N VAL A 333 -10.19 3.51 5.64
CA VAL A 333 -10.93 2.25 5.81
C VAL A 333 -12.25 2.60 6.49
N PRO A 334 -13.41 2.42 5.83
CA PRO A 334 -14.71 2.68 6.43
C PRO A 334 -14.93 1.85 7.71
N GLU A 335 -15.65 2.41 8.69
CA GLU A 335 -15.96 1.72 9.97
C GLU A 335 -16.73 0.40 9.77
N VAL A 336 -17.47 0.31 8.67
CA VAL A 336 -18.30 -0.84 8.30
C VAL A 336 -17.48 -1.99 7.70
N THR A 337 -16.24 -1.72 7.26
CA THR A 337 -15.41 -2.70 6.55
C THR A 337 -14.76 -3.67 7.54
N THR A 338 -15.06 -4.96 7.40
CA THR A 338 -14.49 -6.04 8.23
C THR A 338 -13.17 -6.56 7.67
N ALA A 339 -12.33 -7.16 8.51
CA ALA A 339 -11.10 -7.84 8.09
C ALA A 339 -11.40 -8.96 7.08
N ALA A 340 -12.53 -9.68 7.24
CA ALA A 340 -12.98 -10.67 6.28
C ALA A 340 -13.30 -10.07 4.89
N ALA A 341 -13.96 -8.91 4.85
CA ALA A 341 -14.24 -8.21 3.60
C ALA A 341 -12.94 -7.74 2.92
N MET A 342 -12.00 -7.17 3.69
CA MET A 342 -10.70 -6.76 3.17
C MET A 342 -9.87 -7.95 2.67
N ALA A 343 -9.96 -9.12 3.31
CA ALA A 343 -9.25 -10.32 2.85
C ALA A 343 -9.67 -10.74 1.44
N ALA A 344 -10.91 -10.43 1.03
CA ALA A 344 -11.42 -10.71 -0.31
C ALA A 344 -11.13 -9.59 -1.31
N SER A 345 -11.24 -8.32 -0.90
CA SER A 345 -11.15 -7.16 -1.81
C SER A 345 -9.78 -6.50 -1.88
N GLN A 346 -9.05 -6.45 -0.76
CA GLN A 346 -7.78 -5.74 -0.58
C GLN A 346 -6.81 -6.57 0.30
N PRO A 347 -6.43 -7.78 -0.13
CA PRO A 347 -5.64 -8.72 0.70
C PRO A 347 -4.24 -8.18 1.04
N PHE A 348 -3.64 -7.35 0.18
CA PHE A 348 -2.31 -6.80 0.44
C PHE A 348 -2.34 -5.64 1.43
N LEU A 349 -3.33 -4.76 1.30
CA LEU A 349 -3.60 -3.72 2.30
C LEU A 349 -3.95 -4.33 3.65
N LEU A 350 -4.78 -5.38 3.71
CA LEU A 350 -5.07 -6.08 4.96
C LEU A 350 -3.79 -6.66 5.56
N LEU A 351 -2.95 -7.34 4.78
CA LEU A 351 -1.69 -7.89 5.27
C LEU A 351 -0.77 -6.79 5.82
N ALA A 352 -0.71 -5.62 5.18
CA ALA A 352 0.01 -4.46 5.69
C ALA A 352 -0.55 -4.00 7.04
N ILE A 353 -1.87 -3.80 7.14
CA ILE A 353 -2.58 -3.37 8.35
C ILE A 353 -2.33 -4.34 9.52
N LEU A 354 -2.48 -5.64 9.29
CA LEU A 354 -2.23 -6.67 10.30
C LEU A 354 -0.76 -6.62 10.76
N THR A 355 0.19 -6.45 9.84
CA THR A 355 1.61 -6.39 10.15
C THR A 355 1.96 -5.17 11.00
N VAL A 356 1.45 -3.97 10.66
CA VAL A 356 1.81 -2.73 11.38
C VAL A 356 1.08 -2.58 12.71
N SER A 357 -0.12 -3.16 12.84
CA SER A 357 -0.92 -3.07 14.06
C SER A 357 -0.49 -4.08 15.13
N LEU A 358 0.17 -5.17 14.73
CA LEU A 358 0.56 -6.29 15.62
C LEU A 358 1.78 -6.01 16.51
N THR A 359 1.84 -4.85 17.15
CA THR A 359 2.96 -4.43 18.01
C THR A 359 3.04 -5.20 19.32
N ARG A 360 1.93 -5.77 19.80
CA ARG A 360 1.85 -6.51 21.08
C ARG A 360 2.28 -7.98 20.99
N LYS A 361 2.53 -8.51 19.78
CA LYS A 361 3.01 -9.89 19.57
C LYS A 361 4.26 -9.90 18.65
N PRO A 362 5.45 -9.54 19.16
CA PRO A 362 6.62 -9.22 18.33
C PRO A 362 7.09 -10.37 17.43
N LEU A 363 7.07 -11.60 17.94
CA LEU A 363 7.42 -12.79 17.14
C LEU A 363 6.44 -13.01 15.97
N LEU A 364 5.14 -12.80 16.20
CA LEU A 364 4.14 -12.94 15.14
C LEU A 364 4.22 -11.77 14.16
N GLN A 365 4.51 -10.55 14.64
CA GLN A 365 4.78 -9.39 13.80
C GLN A 365 5.96 -9.63 12.86
N LYS A 366 7.07 -10.20 13.37
CA LYS A 366 8.25 -10.63 12.58
C LYS A 366 7.87 -11.59 11.46
N ARG A 367 7.03 -12.58 11.74
CA ARG A 367 6.53 -13.52 10.72
C ARG A 367 5.63 -12.84 9.68
N LEU A 368 4.72 -11.97 10.09
CA LEU A 368 3.85 -11.22 9.16
C LEU A 368 4.65 -10.31 8.25
N ASP A 369 5.66 -9.62 8.78
CA ASP A 369 6.59 -8.82 7.99
C ASP A 369 7.31 -9.68 6.92
N GLU A 370 7.77 -10.88 7.27
CA GLU A 370 8.38 -11.80 6.29
C GLU A 370 7.38 -12.19 5.21
N ARG A 371 6.13 -12.50 5.58
CA ARG A 371 5.07 -12.84 4.63
C ARG A 371 4.75 -11.66 3.72
N PHE A 372 4.62 -10.44 4.25
CA PHE A 372 4.42 -9.21 3.48
C PHE A 372 5.51 -9.03 2.43
N ARG A 373 6.78 -9.19 2.83
CA ARG A 373 7.94 -9.05 1.93
C ARG A 373 8.00 -10.15 0.88
N ARG A 374 7.64 -11.40 1.22
CA ARG A 374 7.54 -12.50 0.23
C ARG A 374 6.48 -12.21 -0.81
N VAL A 375 5.27 -11.79 -0.39
CA VAL A 375 4.18 -11.41 -1.30
C VAL A 375 4.60 -10.24 -2.18
N LEU A 376 5.25 -9.21 -1.62
CA LEU A 376 5.83 -8.10 -2.39
C LEU A 376 6.84 -8.61 -3.44
N SER A 377 7.76 -9.50 -3.07
CA SER A 377 8.74 -10.04 -4.02
C SER A 377 8.13 -10.90 -5.12
N GLU A 378 7.10 -11.68 -4.78
CA GLU A 378 6.45 -12.59 -5.70
C GLU A 378 5.47 -11.84 -6.62
N ARG A 379 4.47 -11.17 -6.05
CA ARG A 379 3.37 -10.55 -6.82
C ARG A 379 3.81 -9.30 -7.56
N ILE A 380 4.51 -8.41 -6.87
CA ILE A 380 4.86 -7.09 -7.42
C ILE A 380 6.14 -7.15 -8.24
N ILE A 381 7.19 -7.83 -7.74
CA ILE A 381 8.49 -7.85 -8.43
C ILE A 381 8.57 -8.96 -9.48
N PHE A 382 8.18 -10.18 -9.13
CA PHE A 382 8.30 -11.33 -10.03
C PHE A 382 7.17 -11.36 -11.08
N TYR A 383 5.91 -11.22 -10.65
CA TYR A 383 4.74 -11.20 -11.55
C TYR A 383 4.39 -9.81 -12.10
N GLY A 384 4.95 -8.74 -11.55
CA GLY A 384 4.71 -7.38 -12.06
C GLY A 384 3.30 -6.86 -11.82
N GLU A 385 2.53 -7.43 -10.88
CA GLU A 385 1.15 -7.01 -10.61
C GLU A 385 1.11 -5.56 -10.09
N LYS A 386 0.12 -4.78 -10.58
CA LYS A 386 -0.08 -3.37 -10.22
C LYS A 386 -1.55 -3.12 -9.90
N SER A 387 -1.83 -2.56 -8.73
CA SER A 387 -3.20 -2.29 -8.28
C SER A 387 -3.22 -1.21 -7.19
N MET A 388 -4.40 -0.64 -6.94
CA MET A 388 -4.61 0.27 -5.82
C MET A 388 -4.36 -0.43 -4.47
N ASP A 389 -4.69 -1.72 -4.34
CA ASP A 389 -4.41 -2.53 -3.14
C ASP A 389 -2.90 -2.57 -2.81
N TYR A 390 -2.05 -2.79 -3.81
CA TYR A 390 -0.60 -2.78 -3.64
C TYR A 390 -0.05 -1.41 -3.25
N VAL A 391 -0.55 -0.35 -3.88
CA VAL A 391 -0.16 1.03 -3.59
C VAL A 391 -0.54 1.42 -2.16
N GLN A 392 -1.79 1.16 -1.76
CA GLN A 392 -2.28 1.48 -0.42
C GLN A 392 -1.57 0.63 0.64
N GLY A 393 -1.37 -0.67 0.41
CA GLY A 393 -0.68 -1.56 1.35
C GLY A 393 0.80 -1.20 1.53
N LEU A 394 1.51 -0.85 0.45
CA LEU A 394 2.89 -0.34 0.54
C LEU A 394 2.95 0.96 1.34
N LEU A 395 2.00 1.88 1.09
CA LEU A 395 1.95 3.16 1.79
C LEU A 395 1.71 2.98 3.30
N VAL A 396 0.74 2.14 3.70
CA VAL A 396 0.49 1.80 5.12
C VAL A 396 1.72 1.16 5.75
N TYR A 397 2.30 0.15 5.09
CA TYR A 397 3.47 -0.56 5.61
C TYR A 397 4.66 0.39 5.82
N MET A 398 4.87 1.36 4.91
CA MET A 398 5.94 2.34 5.05
C MET A 398 5.69 3.36 6.17
N ALA A 399 4.44 3.78 6.37
CA ALA A 399 4.08 4.75 7.40
C ALA A 399 4.32 4.23 8.83
N TRP A 400 4.20 2.92 9.07
CA TRP A 400 4.45 2.27 10.37
C TRP A 400 5.48 1.13 10.29
N ARG A 401 6.48 1.27 9.41
CA ARG A 401 7.49 0.23 9.18
C ARG A 401 8.08 -0.26 10.50
N PRO A 402 8.08 -1.58 10.78
CA PRO A 402 8.57 -2.12 12.05
C PRO A 402 10.11 -2.11 12.10
N LEU A 403 10.69 -0.96 12.44
CA LEU A 403 12.14 -0.69 12.42
C LEU A 403 12.95 -1.67 13.27
N HIS A 404 12.37 -2.13 14.38
CA HIS A 404 13.00 -3.05 15.33
C HIS A 404 13.25 -4.45 14.77
N ILE A 405 12.52 -4.88 13.72
CA ILE A 405 12.68 -6.21 13.13
C ILE A 405 13.96 -6.29 12.28
N ARG A 406 14.23 -5.25 11.48
CA ARG A 406 15.44 -5.15 10.64
C ARG A 406 16.03 -3.74 10.71
N PRO A 407 16.73 -3.41 11.81
CA PRO A 407 17.28 -2.09 12.07
C PRO A 407 18.54 -1.79 11.26
N LEU A 408 18.90 -2.62 10.27
CA LEU A 408 19.98 -2.38 9.31
C LEU A 408 19.50 -2.36 7.85
N SER A 409 18.22 -2.64 7.61
CA SER A 409 17.71 -2.81 6.26
C SER A 409 17.48 -1.47 5.56
N ARG A 410 18.17 -1.25 4.43
CA ARG A 410 18.01 -0.07 3.55
C ARG A 410 16.76 -0.08 2.66
N GLN A 411 15.90 -1.09 2.79
CA GLN A 411 14.79 -1.34 1.88
C GLN A 411 13.68 -0.28 1.90
N GLY A 412 13.65 0.63 2.88
CA GLY A 412 12.68 1.74 2.89
C GLY A 412 12.71 2.58 1.60
N SER A 413 13.90 2.94 1.10
CA SER A 413 14.02 3.64 -0.19
C SER A 413 13.62 2.75 -1.37
N GLN A 414 13.92 1.45 -1.33
CA GLN A 414 13.48 0.53 -2.39
C GLN A 414 11.95 0.46 -2.48
N PHE A 415 11.27 0.37 -1.34
CA PHE A 415 9.81 0.38 -1.28
C PHE A 415 9.23 1.72 -1.73
N MET A 416 9.90 2.84 -1.40
CA MET A 416 9.54 4.17 -1.90
C MET A 416 9.58 4.24 -3.42
N GLN A 417 10.67 3.74 -4.03
CA GLN A 417 10.82 3.74 -5.49
C GLN A 417 9.76 2.85 -6.15
N ILE A 418 9.51 1.64 -5.61
CA ILE A 418 8.44 0.75 -6.09
C ILE A 418 7.08 1.45 -6.02
N LEU A 419 6.77 2.10 -4.90
CA LEU A 419 5.52 2.83 -4.69
C LEU A 419 5.35 3.97 -5.70
N VAL A 420 6.40 4.75 -5.93
CA VAL A 420 6.39 5.87 -6.90
C VAL A 420 6.23 5.36 -8.33
N THR A 421 6.94 4.30 -8.70
CA THR A 421 6.79 3.66 -10.01
C THR A 421 5.37 3.14 -10.21
N MET A 422 4.74 2.53 -9.21
CA MET A 422 3.33 2.11 -9.31
C MET A 422 2.37 3.29 -9.46
N ILE A 423 2.60 4.39 -8.73
CA ILE A 423 1.80 5.62 -8.85
C ILE A 423 1.86 6.18 -10.27
N ILE A 424 3.05 6.17 -10.88
CA ILE A 424 3.28 6.58 -12.27
C ILE A 424 2.55 5.62 -13.23
N ASP A 425 2.74 4.32 -13.07
CA ASP A 425 2.16 3.30 -13.96
C ASP A 425 0.62 3.30 -13.94
N LEU A 426 0.03 3.54 -12.77
CA LEU A 426 -1.43 3.67 -12.59
C LEU A 426 -1.95 5.09 -12.89
N LYS A 427 -1.06 6.02 -13.30
CA LYS A 427 -1.38 7.42 -13.63
C LYS A 427 -2.13 8.15 -12.51
N LEU A 428 -1.80 7.87 -11.25
CA LEU A 428 -2.55 8.43 -10.11
C LEU A 428 -2.32 9.93 -9.94
N THR A 429 -1.16 10.46 -10.34
CA THR A 429 -0.89 11.92 -10.31
C THR A 429 -1.71 12.70 -11.33
N GLU A 430 -2.09 12.07 -12.45
CA GLU A 430 -2.98 12.65 -13.46
C GLU A 430 -4.45 12.62 -13.03
N ASN A 431 -4.79 11.70 -12.11
CA ASN A 431 -6.14 11.44 -11.65
C ASN A 431 -6.43 11.93 -10.23
N MET A 432 -5.72 12.95 -9.73
CA MET A 432 -5.89 13.51 -8.37
C MET A 432 -7.25 14.20 -8.11
N HIS A 433 -8.15 14.22 -9.11
CA HIS A 433 -9.56 14.55 -8.90
C HIS A 433 -10.29 13.44 -8.13
N ASP A 434 -9.89 12.17 -8.31
CA ASP A 434 -10.34 11.07 -7.46
C ASP A 434 -9.74 11.18 -6.05
N LYS A 435 -10.57 10.90 -5.05
CA LYS A 435 -10.17 11.04 -3.64
C LYS A 435 -9.07 10.05 -3.26
N ALA A 436 -9.18 8.78 -3.66
CA ALA A 436 -8.22 7.76 -3.28
C ALA A 436 -6.86 7.99 -3.96
N ALA A 437 -6.86 8.37 -5.24
CA ALA A 437 -5.65 8.76 -5.97
C ALA A 437 -4.97 9.98 -5.33
N ARG A 438 -5.74 11.00 -4.96
CA ARG A 438 -5.23 12.19 -4.28
C ARG A 438 -4.60 11.86 -2.93
N ASP A 439 -5.32 11.12 -2.08
CA ASP A 439 -4.89 10.77 -0.73
C ASP A 439 -3.56 9.99 -0.77
N VAL A 440 -3.46 9.01 -1.66
CA VAL A 440 -2.24 8.23 -1.89
C VAL A 440 -1.08 9.13 -2.33
N CYS A 441 -1.30 10.00 -3.32
CA CYS A 441 -0.25 10.90 -3.83
C CYS A 441 0.27 11.85 -2.73
N VAL A 442 -0.63 12.43 -1.92
CA VAL A 442 -0.25 13.32 -0.81
C VAL A 442 0.44 12.55 0.33
N GLY A 443 -0.03 11.33 0.66
CA GLY A 443 0.62 10.48 1.65
C GLY A 443 2.01 10.02 1.21
N CYS A 444 2.14 9.67 -0.07
CA CYS A 444 3.41 9.32 -0.70
C CYS A 444 4.37 10.52 -0.70
N PHE A 445 3.88 11.73 -0.98
CA PHE A 445 4.63 12.97 -0.83
C PHE A 445 5.10 13.21 0.62
N SER A 446 4.25 12.94 1.61
CA SER A 446 4.65 13.03 3.02
C SER A 446 5.80 12.09 3.33
N LEU A 447 5.73 10.82 2.93
CA LEU A 447 6.80 9.86 3.21
C LEU A 447 8.07 10.14 2.39
N SER A 448 7.95 10.57 1.13
CA SER A 448 9.11 10.92 0.30
C SER A 448 9.85 12.14 0.83
N SER A 449 9.13 13.13 1.38
CA SER A 449 9.72 14.26 2.10
C SER A 449 10.58 13.78 3.27
N LEU A 450 10.08 12.82 4.06
CA LEU A 450 10.86 12.26 5.18
C LEU A 450 12.13 11.54 4.70
N LEU A 451 12.03 10.71 3.66
CA LEU A 451 13.13 9.91 3.14
C LEU A 451 14.18 10.73 2.38
N SER A 452 13.76 11.68 1.55
CA SER A 452 14.66 12.53 0.77
C SER A 452 15.32 13.59 1.66
N VAL A 453 14.51 14.31 2.43
CA VAL A 453 14.93 15.49 3.18
C VAL A 453 15.39 15.14 4.59
N GLY A 454 14.56 14.43 5.35
CA GLY A 454 14.86 14.09 6.76
C GLY A 454 16.03 13.14 6.91
N PHE A 455 16.24 12.27 5.94
CA PHE A 455 17.26 11.22 5.95
C PHE A 455 18.41 11.44 4.96
N ARG A 456 18.37 12.57 4.22
CA ARG A 456 19.42 13.02 3.29
C ARG A 456 19.80 12.00 2.22
N ARG A 457 18.85 11.19 1.74
CA ARG A 457 19.10 10.24 0.65
C ARG A 457 18.85 10.90 -0.71
N ARG A 458 19.93 11.32 -1.37
CA ARG A 458 19.87 11.97 -2.70
C ARG A 458 19.15 11.15 -3.77
N GLY A 459 19.11 9.82 -3.65
CA GLY A 459 18.40 8.94 -4.60
C GLY A 459 16.88 9.11 -4.60
N ASP A 460 16.30 9.62 -3.50
CA ASP A 460 14.86 9.79 -3.34
C ASP A 460 14.38 11.21 -3.72
N ASP A 461 15.29 12.11 -4.14
CA ASP A 461 14.99 13.50 -4.51
C ASP A 461 14.14 13.61 -5.78
N GLY A 462 14.32 12.69 -6.74
CA GLY A 462 13.51 12.64 -7.96
C GLY A 462 12.04 12.31 -7.67
N ALA A 463 11.80 11.27 -6.87
CA ALA A 463 10.48 10.88 -6.41
C ALA A 463 9.78 12.01 -5.64
N TYR A 464 10.52 12.65 -4.74
CA TYR A 464 10.03 13.79 -3.98
C TYR A 464 9.59 14.95 -4.88
N LYS A 465 10.45 15.41 -5.79
CA LYS A 465 10.16 16.53 -6.70
C LYS A 465 8.95 16.26 -7.59
N TYR A 466 8.89 15.07 -8.18
CA TYR A 466 7.77 14.64 -9.00
C TYR A 466 6.43 14.70 -8.24
N LEU A 467 6.38 14.14 -7.03
CA LEU A 467 5.17 14.17 -6.20
C LEU A 467 4.85 15.59 -5.72
N LYS A 468 5.86 16.39 -5.37
CA LYS A 468 5.69 17.80 -4.98
C LYS A 468 5.04 18.62 -6.09
N GLU A 469 5.54 18.50 -7.32
CA GLU A 469 4.98 19.19 -8.48
C GLU A 469 3.53 18.78 -8.74
N ALA A 470 3.22 17.48 -8.64
CA ALA A 470 1.86 16.97 -8.77
C ALA A 470 0.92 17.53 -7.69
N VAL A 471 1.36 17.54 -6.42
CA VAL A 471 0.59 18.09 -5.30
C VAL A 471 0.40 19.61 -5.47
N ASP A 472 1.46 20.35 -5.81
CA ASP A 472 1.42 21.81 -5.98
C ASP A 472 0.52 22.23 -7.16
N ALA A 473 0.51 21.47 -8.26
CA ALA A 473 -0.39 21.70 -9.38
C ALA A 473 -1.88 21.53 -8.98
N ASN A 474 -2.16 20.59 -8.08
CA ASN A 474 -3.52 20.27 -7.64
C ASN A 474 -3.99 21.08 -6.42
N LYS A 475 -3.11 21.79 -5.70
CA LYS A 475 -3.48 22.72 -4.60
C LYS A 475 -4.46 23.83 -5.03
N ARG A 476 -4.53 24.15 -6.33
CA ARG A 476 -5.43 25.19 -6.89
C ARG A 476 -6.90 24.75 -7.03
N LEU A 477 -7.19 23.46 -6.88
CA LEU A 477 -8.55 22.92 -6.83
C LEU A 477 -9.16 23.18 -5.43
N LYS A 478 -9.59 24.43 -5.23
CA LYS A 478 -10.17 24.99 -3.99
C LYS A 478 -11.08 24.01 -3.22
N GLN A 479 -10.54 23.39 -2.17
CA GLN A 479 -11.33 23.02 -0.99
C GLN A 479 -10.60 23.58 0.24
N PRO A 480 -11.14 24.62 0.89
CA PRO A 480 -10.61 25.05 2.17
C PRO A 480 -10.92 23.94 3.18
N TYR A 481 -9.97 23.58 4.04
CA TYR A 481 -10.13 22.65 5.18
C TYR A 481 -10.01 21.13 4.93
N ASP A 482 -9.06 20.68 4.11
CA ASP A 482 -8.62 19.27 4.14
C ASP A 482 -7.36 19.12 5.01
N GLU A 483 -7.47 18.41 6.14
CA GLU A 483 -6.39 18.11 7.09
C GLU A 483 -5.17 17.48 6.40
N LYS A 484 -5.38 16.68 5.35
CA LYS A 484 -4.31 16.01 4.60
C LYS A 484 -3.43 17.03 3.85
N PHE A 485 -4.03 18.12 3.39
CA PHE A 485 -3.30 19.23 2.77
C PHE A 485 -2.59 20.12 3.79
N GLN A 486 -3.16 20.30 4.99
CA GLN A 486 -2.48 21.00 6.08
C GLN A 486 -1.14 20.33 6.45
N LEU A 487 -1.15 19.00 6.58
CA LEU A 487 0.08 18.23 6.76
C LEU A 487 1.08 18.46 5.61
N SER A 488 0.60 18.55 4.37
CA SER A 488 1.46 18.80 3.21
C SER A 488 2.16 20.17 3.26
N GLU A 489 1.52 21.20 3.79
CA GLU A 489 2.10 22.54 3.95
C GLU A 489 3.21 22.54 5.01
N LEU A 490 2.98 21.86 6.13
CA LEU A 490 4.02 21.68 7.15
C LEU A 490 5.23 20.89 6.61
N HIS A 491 5.03 19.93 5.70
CA HIS A 491 6.14 19.23 5.03
C HIS A 491 6.97 20.16 4.14
N VAL A 492 6.35 21.13 3.46
CA VAL A 492 7.07 22.13 2.67
C VAL A 492 7.91 23.01 3.59
N LEU A 493 7.37 23.46 4.73
CA LEU A 493 8.16 24.21 5.71
C LEU A 493 9.35 23.42 6.25
N PHE A 494 9.17 22.13 6.53
CA PHE A 494 10.27 21.24 6.94
C PHE A 494 11.37 21.15 5.86
N GLU A 495 10.98 21.00 4.59
CA GLU A 495 11.91 21.01 3.46
C GLU A 495 12.69 22.32 3.39
N GLU A 496 12.02 23.46 3.50
CA GLU A 496 12.67 24.77 3.44
C GLU A 496 13.72 24.97 4.53
N ILE A 497 13.45 24.49 5.76
CA ILE A 497 14.42 24.51 6.86
C ILE A 497 15.69 23.74 6.47
N ILE A 498 15.53 22.52 5.95
CA ILE A 498 16.67 21.66 5.60
C ILE A 498 17.42 22.22 4.39
N ARG A 499 16.72 22.72 3.36
CA ARG A 499 17.35 23.36 2.19
C ARG A 499 18.13 24.61 2.58
N CYS A 500 17.61 25.41 3.51
CA CYS A 500 18.32 26.57 4.06
C CYS A 500 19.67 26.17 4.69
N GLN A 501 19.74 25.04 5.38
CA GLN A 501 21.00 24.52 5.93
C GLN A 501 22.04 24.29 4.83
N PHE A 502 21.65 23.69 3.70
CA PHE A 502 22.56 23.43 2.57
C PHE A 502 22.98 24.72 1.86
N GLU A 503 22.02 25.57 1.49
CA GLU A 503 22.29 26.82 0.77
C GLU A 503 23.26 27.71 1.56
N CYS A 504 22.99 27.93 2.84
CA CYS A 504 23.81 28.81 3.67
C CYS A 504 25.16 28.18 4.04
N SER A 505 25.25 26.84 4.15
CA SER A 505 26.53 26.16 4.40
C SER A 505 27.52 26.32 3.24
N SER A 506 27.03 26.47 2.01
CA SER A 506 27.88 26.67 0.82
C SER A 506 28.47 28.10 0.70
N MET A 507 27.99 29.06 1.49
CA MET A 507 28.39 30.46 1.39
C MET A 507 29.72 30.74 2.09
N LYS A 508 30.65 31.41 1.39
CA LYS A 508 32.00 31.72 1.89
C LYS A 508 32.07 32.96 2.79
N CYS A 509 31.21 33.96 2.59
CA CYS A 509 31.23 35.21 3.35
C CYS A 509 30.47 35.08 4.69
N PRO A 510 31.11 35.23 5.86
CA PRO A 510 30.46 35.05 7.17
C PRO A 510 29.34 36.05 7.46
N ILE A 511 29.49 37.31 7.05
CA ILE A 511 28.50 38.38 7.30
C ILE A 511 27.23 38.11 6.49
N THR A 512 27.38 37.86 5.19
CA THR A 512 26.26 37.54 4.31
C THR A 512 25.58 36.23 4.72
N LYS A 513 26.36 35.25 5.21
CA LYS A 513 25.84 33.98 5.72
C LYS A 513 24.98 34.20 6.98
N LYS A 514 25.44 35.01 7.94
CA LYS A 514 24.68 35.35 9.15
C LYS A 514 23.36 36.07 8.81
N GLN A 515 23.44 37.12 7.99
CA GLN A 515 22.26 37.91 7.59
C GLN A 515 21.21 37.03 6.90
N ARG A 516 21.62 36.18 5.95
CA ARG A 516 20.69 35.31 5.21
C ARG A 516 20.03 34.25 6.11
N VAL A 517 20.76 33.73 7.11
CA VAL A 517 20.20 32.80 8.10
C VAL A 517 19.16 33.49 8.98
N GLU A 518 19.43 34.72 9.43
CA GLU A 518 18.49 35.51 10.23
C GLU A 518 17.22 35.85 9.43
N GLU A 519 17.36 36.33 8.18
CA GLU A 519 16.24 36.62 7.28
C GLU A 519 15.37 35.37 7.04
N LYS A 520 16.00 34.22 6.74
CA LYS A 520 15.26 33.00 6.45
C LYS A 520 14.61 32.41 7.72
N MET A 521 15.25 32.52 8.87
CA MET A 521 14.68 32.14 10.17
C MET A 521 13.39 32.93 10.45
N GLU A 522 13.41 34.26 10.28
CA GLU A 522 12.22 35.10 10.49
C GLU A 522 11.11 34.83 9.46
N SER A 523 11.46 34.61 8.19
CA SER A 523 10.51 34.20 7.15
C SER A 523 9.76 32.92 7.54
N LEU A 524 10.51 31.88 7.95
CA LEU A 524 9.94 30.59 8.35
C LEU A 524 9.09 30.69 9.61
N ARG A 525 9.49 31.51 10.59
CA ARG A 525 8.67 31.80 11.78
C ARG A 525 7.36 32.47 11.40
N LEU A 526 7.39 33.44 10.50
CA LEU A 526 6.20 34.16 10.07
C LEU A 526 5.24 33.23 9.32
N GLU A 527 5.75 32.41 8.40
CA GLU A 527 4.94 31.42 7.67
C GLU A 527 4.29 30.41 8.62
N LEU A 528 5.04 29.89 9.59
CA LEU A 528 4.48 28.97 10.59
C LEU A 528 3.42 29.65 11.47
N GLN A 529 3.63 30.91 11.86
CA GLN A 529 2.63 31.68 12.60
C GLN A 529 1.37 31.97 11.78
N ILE A 530 1.52 32.24 10.47
CA ILE A 530 0.38 32.41 9.56
C ILE A 530 -0.39 31.10 9.50
N PHE A 531 0.28 29.97 9.31
CA PHE A 531 -0.33 28.65 9.31
C PHE A 531 -1.10 28.39 10.62
N GLU A 532 -0.48 28.61 11.79
CA GLU A 532 -1.12 28.44 13.10
C GLU A 532 -2.39 29.30 13.27
N ARG A 533 -2.39 30.53 12.73
CA ARG A 533 -3.55 31.44 12.79
C ARG A 533 -4.65 31.06 11.81
N VAL A 534 -4.29 30.66 10.59
CA VAL A 534 -5.24 30.30 9.52
C VAL A 534 -6.00 29.02 9.88
N HIS A 535 -5.32 28.06 10.53
CA HIS A 535 -5.90 26.77 10.88
C HIS A 535 -6.40 26.65 12.33
N ASP A 536 -6.40 27.77 13.08
CA ASP A 536 -6.91 27.87 14.45
C ASP A 536 -6.47 26.74 15.41
N VAL A 537 -5.20 26.33 15.30
CA VAL A 537 -4.64 25.17 16.00
C VAL A 537 -4.67 25.34 17.54
N ASN A 538 -4.88 26.57 18.03
CA ASN A 538 -4.84 26.93 19.45
C ASN A 538 -6.23 27.11 20.11
N SER A 539 -7.34 27.27 19.36
CA SER A 539 -8.68 27.50 19.97
C SER A 539 -9.36 26.24 20.54
N SER A 540 -8.81 25.05 20.29
CA SER A 540 -9.31 23.80 20.87
C SER A 540 -9.18 23.70 22.41
N MET A 541 -8.61 24.71 23.09
CA MET A 541 -8.39 24.70 24.54
C MET A 541 -9.58 25.23 25.38
N TYR A 542 -10.61 25.83 24.75
CA TYR A 542 -11.81 26.32 25.46
C TYR A 542 -13.10 26.08 24.67
N ILE A 543 -13.72 24.90 24.79
CA ILE A 543 -15.16 24.74 24.49
C ILE A 543 -15.87 24.06 25.67
N ASN A 544 -16.94 24.72 26.07
CA ASN A 544 -17.73 24.57 27.30
C ASN A 544 -18.48 23.23 27.41
N LEU A 545 -18.75 22.84 28.67
CA LEU A 545 -19.74 21.83 29.07
C LEU A 545 -21.13 22.18 28.51
N SER A 546 -21.50 21.71 27.32
CA SER A 546 -22.90 21.40 26.94
C SER A 546 -23.02 21.12 25.44
N GLN A 547 -22.58 19.94 24.97
CA GLN A 547 -23.15 19.22 23.82
C GLN A 547 -22.30 17.97 23.52
N PRO A 548 -22.89 16.77 23.33
CA PRO A 548 -22.17 15.64 22.76
C PRO A 548 -22.25 15.76 21.23
N LEU A 549 -21.25 16.42 20.63
CA LEU A 549 -21.05 16.39 19.19
C LEU A 549 -19.64 15.86 18.89
N CYS A 550 -19.61 14.83 18.05
CA CYS A 550 -18.47 14.16 17.44
C CYS A 550 -17.33 15.10 17.00
N THR A 551 -16.25 15.21 17.78
CA THR A 551 -14.96 15.78 17.34
C THR A 551 -13.83 15.22 18.21
N ASP A 552 -13.22 14.08 17.88
CA ASP A 552 -12.07 13.59 18.64
C ASP A 552 -11.01 12.97 17.71
N ILE A 553 -9.82 13.59 17.73
CA ILE A 553 -8.49 13.10 17.28
C ILE A 553 -8.03 13.42 15.83
N PRO A 554 -7.78 14.72 15.52
CA PRO A 554 -6.68 15.12 14.63
C PRO A 554 -5.67 16.13 15.23
N THR A 555 -5.71 16.45 16.53
CA THR A 555 -4.90 17.55 17.11
C THR A 555 -3.46 17.19 17.47
N VAL A 556 -3.15 15.92 17.77
CA VAL A 556 -1.84 15.52 18.31
C VAL A 556 -0.70 15.54 17.27
N PRO A 557 -0.83 14.88 16.10
CA PRO A 557 0.26 14.81 15.12
C PRO A 557 0.60 16.18 14.53
N LEU A 558 -0.42 17.00 14.25
CA LEU A 558 -0.25 18.37 13.77
C LEU A 558 0.51 19.23 14.80
N ARG A 559 0.11 19.18 16.07
CA ARG A 559 0.74 19.96 17.12
C ARG A 559 2.16 19.50 17.42
N LEU A 560 2.42 18.19 17.44
CA LEU A 560 3.77 17.64 17.53
C LEU A 560 4.66 18.14 16.39
N PHE A 561 4.13 18.16 15.15
CA PHE A 561 4.88 18.61 14.00
C PHE A 561 5.22 20.11 14.07
N ILE A 562 4.25 20.95 14.45
CA ILE A 562 4.46 22.40 14.63
C ILE A 562 5.52 22.66 15.70
N LEU A 563 5.45 21.99 16.86
CA LEU A 563 6.44 22.16 17.93
C LEU A 563 7.83 21.71 17.48
N SER A 564 7.92 20.59 16.73
CA SER A 564 9.19 20.13 16.15
C SER A 564 9.76 21.17 15.16
N LEU A 565 8.92 21.77 14.30
CA LEU A 565 9.33 22.84 13.39
C LEU A 565 9.86 24.06 14.15
N LYS A 566 9.18 24.49 15.24
CA LYS A 566 9.65 25.60 16.09
C LYS A 566 11.04 25.34 16.65
N VAL A 567 11.30 24.13 17.14
CA VAL A 567 12.63 23.70 17.59
C VAL A 567 13.65 23.81 16.47
N HIS A 568 13.36 23.27 15.29
CA HIS A 568 14.30 23.25 14.18
C HIS A 568 14.58 24.64 13.58
N ILE A 569 13.58 25.52 13.53
CA ILE A 569 13.75 26.93 13.14
C ILE A 569 14.63 27.65 14.15
N ALA A 570 14.37 27.48 15.45
CA ALA A 570 15.18 28.09 16.51
C ALA A 570 16.62 27.58 16.54
N LEU A 571 16.87 26.34 16.08
CA LEU A 571 18.19 25.73 16.04
C LEU A 571 19.01 26.15 14.81
N LEU A 572 18.38 26.71 13.78
CA LEU A 572 19.00 27.01 12.47
C LEU A 572 20.32 27.82 12.57
N PRO A 573 20.42 28.88 13.41
CA PRO A 573 21.68 29.62 13.58
C PRO A 573 22.82 28.73 14.07
N PHE A 574 22.56 27.81 15.00
CA PHE A 574 23.56 26.96 15.63
C PHE A 574 24.04 25.80 14.74
N ARG A 575 23.22 25.38 13.77
CA ARG A 575 23.61 24.36 12.79
C ARG A 575 24.47 24.93 11.65
N ILE A 576 24.32 26.21 11.33
CA ILE A 576 24.90 26.82 10.13
C ILE A 576 26.09 27.72 10.46
N LEU A 577 26.00 28.49 11.54
CA LEU A 577 27.01 29.45 11.99
C LEU A 577 27.83 28.78 13.07
N ASP A 578 29.09 28.41 12.79
CA ASP A 578 29.96 27.77 13.79
C ASP A 578 30.13 28.69 15.02
N PRO A 579 29.55 28.31 16.17
CA PRO A 579 29.58 29.13 17.37
C PRO A 579 30.96 29.10 18.06
N ARG A 580 31.90 28.28 17.60
CA ARG A 580 33.29 28.21 18.08
C ARG A 580 34.21 29.22 17.40
N SER A 581 33.77 29.82 16.29
CA SER A 581 34.54 30.85 15.59
C SER A 581 34.68 32.09 16.47
N SER A 582 35.90 32.60 16.63
CA SER A 582 36.30 33.70 17.51
C SER A 582 35.72 35.08 17.12
N ASN A 583 34.73 35.14 16.22
CA ASN A 583 34.19 36.34 15.60
C ASN A 583 32.73 36.66 16.00
N ILE A 584 32.21 36.14 17.13
CA ILE A 584 30.86 36.48 17.61
C ILE A 584 30.94 37.72 18.51
N PRO A 585 30.50 38.91 18.08
CA PRO A 585 30.73 40.14 18.84
C PRO A 585 29.71 40.38 19.96
N ASN A 586 28.68 39.52 20.11
CA ASN A 586 27.54 39.82 20.98
C ASN A 586 27.04 38.58 21.75
N HIS A 587 27.65 38.31 22.92
CA HIS A 587 27.31 37.19 23.79
C HIS A 587 25.87 37.24 24.33
N GLU A 588 25.29 38.42 24.53
CA GLU A 588 23.91 38.56 25.02
C GLU A 588 22.88 38.07 23.99
N HIS A 589 23.08 38.44 22.72
CA HIS A 589 22.20 38.00 21.64
C HIS A 589 22.24 36.49 21.44
N LEU A 590 23.45 35.90 21.50
CA LEU A 590 23.63 34.44 21.43
C LEU A 590 22.91 33.75 22.60
N PHE A 591 23.05 34.27 23.81
CA PHE A 591 22.39 33.73 25.01
C PHE A 591 20.86 33.80 24.91
N GLY A 592 20.31 34.89 24.39
CA GLY A 592 18.87 35.04 24.11
C GLY A 592 18.36 34.00 23.11
N GLN A 593 19.09 33.78 22.01
CA GLN A 593 18.73 32.77 20.99
C GLN A 593 18.77 31.34 21.54
N VAL A 594 19.80 30.99 22.32
CA VAL A 594 19.93 29.66 22.94
C VAL A 594 18.83 29.43 23.97
N THR A 595 18.49 30.44 24.77
CA THR A 595 17.41 30.36 25.76
C THR A 595 16.05 30.19 25.10
N SER A 596 15.79 30.90 23.99
CA SER A 596 14.60 30.71 23.17
C SER A 596 14.52 29.28 22.61
N CYS A 597 15.60 28.76 22.03
CA CYS A 597 15.65 27.39 21.53
C CYS A 597 15.39 26.35 22.64
N ALA A 598 15.99 26.51 23.81
CA ALA A 598 15.74 25.65 24.97
C ALA A 598 14.27 25.71 25.44
N THR A 599 13.61 26.86 25.28
CA THR A 599 12.17 27.01 25.59
C THR A 599 11.31 26.25 24.59
N GLU A 600 11.62 26.27 23.30
CA GLU A 600 10.91 25.48 22.29
C GLU A 600 11.12 23.97 22.51
N ILE A 601 12.35 23.55 22.82
CA ILE A 601 12.68 22.16 23.16
C ILE A 601 11.84 21.69 24.36
N ARG A 602 11.79 22.52 25.41
CA ARG A 602 10.97 22.25 26.59
C ARG A 602 9.50 22.09 26.23
N SER A 603 8.93 23.03 25.46
CA SER A 603 7.54 22.97 25.02
C SER A 603 7.22 21.68 24.24
N PHE A 604 8.14 21.23 23.38
CA PHE A 604 8.00 19.95 22.67
C PHE A 604 7.95 18.77 23.64
N PHE A 605 8.90 18.65 24.57
CA PHE A 605 8.94 17.51 25.51
C PHE A 605 7.78 17.52 26.50
N GLU A 606 7.41 18.69 27.03
CA GLU A 606 6.25 18.84 27.92
C GLU A 606 4.96 18.39 27.22
N TYR A 607 4.77 18.75 25.95
CA TYR A 607 3.63 18.28 25.17
C TYR A 607 3.72 16.80 24.81
N PHE A 608 4.89 16.32 24.36
CA PHE A 608 5.09 14.91 24.01
C PHE A 608 4.81 13.99 25.22
N LEU A 609 5.25 14.42 26.41
CA LEU A 609 4.97 13.72 27.67
C LEU A 609 3.55 13.94 28.19
N SER A 610 2.83 14.98 27.78
CA SER A 610 1.41 15.10 28.16
C SER A 610 0.50 14.15 27.38
N ILE A 611 0.96 13.62 26.23
CA ILE A 611 0.23 12.60 25.47
C ILE A 611 0.13 11.30 26.30
N PRO A 612 -1.06 10.68 26.39
CA PRO A 612 -1.25 9.39 27.04
C PRO A 612 -0.33 8.31 26.45
N GLN A 613 0.35 7.55 27.31
CA GLN A 613 1.37 6.56 26.90
C GLN A 613 0.82 5.48 25.97
N ASP A 614 -0.46 5.11 26.13
CA ASP A 614 -1.15 4.11 25.31
C ASP A 614 -1.28 4.54 23.85
N GLN A 615 -1.29 5.85 23.56
CA GLN A 615 -1.35 6.37 22.19
C GLN A 615 -0.03 6.20 21.43
N TYR A 616 1.10 5.96 22.10
CA TYR A 616 2.41 5.81 21.43
C TYR A 616 2.44 4.60 20.49
N ILE A 617 1.58 3.61 20.71
CA ILE A 617 1.41 2.45 19.83
C ILE A 617 0.87 2.81 18.44
N SER A 618 0.26 3.99 18.33
CA SER A 618 -0.34 4.50 17.10
C SER A 618 0.57 5.42 16.31
N PHE A 619 1.70 5.83 16.90
CA PHE A 619 2.63 6.77 16.29
C PHE A 619 3.21 6.21 15.00
N SER A 620 3.14 7.01 13.95
CA SER A 620 3.76 6.73 12.67
C SER A 620 5.28 6.92 12.76
N ILE A 621 6.00 6.47 11.75
CA ILE A 621 7.43 6.73 11.63
C ILE A 621 7.76 8.23 11.69
N ARG A 622 6.83 9.09 11.26
CA ARG A 622 6.99 10.54 11.28
C ARG A 622 7.01 11.11 12.69
N ASP A 623 6.12 10.65 13.56
CA ASP A 623 6.04 11.09 14.94
C ASP A 623 7.29 10.66 15.72
N TRP A 624 7.73 9.42 15.50
CA TRP A 624 9.01 8.93 16.03
C TRP A 624 10.20 9.73 15.51
N CYS A 625 10.21 10.10 14.23
CA CYS A 625 11.24 10.99 13.67
C CYS A 625 11.27 12.35 14.36
N GLN A 626 10.12 12.97 14.63
CA GLN A 626 10.07 14.28 15.30
C GLN A 626 10.69 14.22 16.70
N LEU A 627 10.41 13.16 17.46
CA LEU A 627 11.06 12.93 18.76
C LEU A 627 12.59 12.79 18.60
N ILE A 628 13.03 11.92 17.70
CA ILE A 628 14.45 11.66 17.42
C ILE A 628 15.16 12.95 17.02
N LEU A 629 14.60 13.71 16.08
CA LEU A 629 15.18 14.95 15.59
C LEU A 629 15.24 16.02 16.69
N THR A 630 14.24 16.06 17.59
CA THR A 630 14.22 17.00 18.72
C THR A 630 15.21 16.60 19.83
N ILE A 631 15.40 15.31 20.09
CA ILE A 631 16.48 14.81 20.98
C ILE A 631 17.85 15.20 20.42
N SER A 632 18.06 15.04 19.11
CA SER A 632 19.28 15.47 18.43
C SER A 632 19.48 16.99 18.54
N ALA A 633 18.42 17.78 18.28
CA ALA A 633 18.43 19.23 18.45
C ALA A 633 18.84 19.66 19.87
N SER A 634 18.33 18.95 20.88
CA SER A 634 18.62 19.21 22.29
C SER A 634 20.09 18.95 22.64
N SER A 635 20.70 17.95 22.02
CA SER A 635 22.13 17.66 22.16
C SER A 635 22.99 18.84 21.73
N HIS A 636 22.67 19.48 20.59
CA HIS A 636 23.42 20.64 20.12
C HIS A 636 23.44 21.78 21.14
N ILE A 637 22.32 22.02 21.81
CA ILE A 637 22.20 23.06 22.85
C ILE A 637 22.90 22.63 24.16
N CYS A 638 22.69 21.39 24.61
CA CYS A 638 23.23 20.88 25.87
C CYS A 638 24.77 20.77 25.88
N PHE A 639 25.38 20.54 24.72
CA PHE A 639 26.83 20.40 24.57
C PHE A 639 27.49 21.60 23.89
N LEU A 640 26.74 22.69 23.66
CA LEU A 640 27.29 23.93 23.10
C LEU A 640 28.35 24.53 24.03
N SER A 641 29.57 24.68 23.53
CA SER A 641 30.72 25.21 24.26
C SER A 641 31.38 26.35 23.47
N PRO A 642 30.99 27.62 23.72
CA PRO A 642 31.63 28.79 23.11
C PRO A 642 33.09 28.93 23.56
N ALA A 643 33.92 29.64 22.78
CA ALA A 643 35.35 29.83 23.05
C ALA A 643 35.66 30.59 24.36
N GLN A 644 34.73 31.43 24.83
CA GLN A 644 34.78 32.10 26.13
C GLN A 644 33.52 31.72 26.92
N MET A 645 33.69 30.99 28.02
CA MET A 645 32.57 30.54 28.86
C MET A 645 32.36 31.50 30.04
N SER A 646 31.18 32.13 30.11
CA SER A 646 30.76 32.87 31.30
C SER A 646 30.19 31.91 32.36
N PRO A 647 30.23 32.27 33.66
CA PRO A 647 29.57 31.49 34.72
C PRO A 647 28.07 31.28 34.45
N THR A 648 27.39 32.30 33.92
CA THR A 648 25.97 32.24 33.53
C THR A 648 25.69 31.21 32.44
N TRP A 649 26.64 31.00 31.52
CA TRP A 649 26.53 29.99 30.48
C TRP A 649 26.68 28.58 31.05
N ASN A 650 27.61 28.37 31.99
CA ASN A 650 27.77 27.09 32.67
C ASN A 650 26.51 26.71 33.46
N ASP A 651 25.93 27.65 34.19
CA ASP A 651 24.67 27.43 34.92
C ASP A 651 23.52 27.07 33.98
N PHE A 652 23.37 27.81 32.88
CA PHE A 652 22.37 27.51 31.85
C PHE A 652 22.55 26.11 31.27
N ARG A 653 23.79 25.74 30.92
CA ARG A 653 24.12 24.43 30.35
C ARG A 653 23.82 23.30 31.32
N THR A 654 24.24 23.44 32.57
CA THR A 654 23.99 22.45 33.63
C THR A 654 22.49 22.27 33.86
N ARG A 655 21.73 23.37 33.93
CA ARG A 655 20.27 23.33 34.09
C ARG A 655 19.59 22.66 32.90
N THR A 656 19.96 23.04 31.68
CA THR A 656 19.38 22.47 30.45
C THR A 656 19.69 20.99 30.31
N ARG A 657 20.92 20.56 30.63
CA ARG A 657 21.31 19.14 30.68
C ARG A 657 20.50 18.35 31.71
N SER A 658 20.32 18.93 32.90
CA SER A 658 19.54 18.30 33.98
C SER A 658 18.07 18.14 33.58
N SER A 659 17.46 19.19 33.01
CA SER A 659 16.08 19.11 32.49
C SER A 659 15.94 18.07 31.37
N MET A 660 16.90 18.01 30.45
CA MET A 660 16.90 17.03 29.38
C MET A 660 17.02 15.60 29.92
N LEU A 661 17.86 15.38 30.93
CA LEU A 661 18.00 14.08 31.59
C LEU A 661 16.66 13.60 32.18
N ILE A 662 15.91 14.50 32.85
CA ILE A 662 14.57 14.19 33.39
C ILE A 662 13.61 13.77 32.27
N TYR A 663 13.64 14.45 31.12
CA TYR A 663 12.80 14.07 29.97
C TYR A 663 13.20 12.71 29.39
N LEU A 664 14.50 12.44 29.23
CA LEU A 664 14.99 11.17 28.72
C LEU A 664 14.68 10.01 29.68
N GLU A 665 14.83 10.20 30.99
CA GLU A 665 14.45 9.22 32.02
C GLU A 665 12.94 8.94 31.99
N SER A 666 12.13 10.01 31.88
CA SER A 666 10.67 9.88 31.77
C SER A 666 10.25 9.10 30.52
N LEU A 667 10.92 9.36 29.39
CA LEU A 667 10.70 8.62 28.14
C LEU A 667 11.15 7.16 28.29
N SER A 668 12.35 6.89 28.80
CA SER A 668 12.86 5.52 28.99
C SER A 668 11.92 4.72 29.89
N HIS A 669 11.43 5.32 30.99
CA HIS A 669 10.44 4.70 31.87
C HIS A 669 9.12 4.37 31.14
N ARG A 670 8.61 5.28 30.29
CA ARG A 670 7.42 5.01 29.47
C ARG A 670 7.66 3.89 28.46
N MET A 671 8.79 3.89 27.76
CA MET A 671 9.14 2.83 26.80
C MET A 671 9.25 1.48 27.48
N SER A 672 9.88 1.42 28.65
CA SER A 672 9.96 0.20 29.47
C SER A 672 8.58 -0.31 29.90
N ARG A 673 7.64 0.57 30.27
CA ARG A 673 6.26 0.18 30.64
C ARG A 673 5.41 -0.27 29.45
N LEU A 674 5.67 0.28 28.26
CA LEU A 674 4.92 -0.04 27.05
C LEU A 674 5.42 -1.33 26.37
N SER A 675 6.70 -1.64 26.51
CA SER A 675 7.29 -2.85 25.98
C SER A 675 6.65 -4.10 26.59
N VAL A 676 6.37 -5.08 25.74
CA VAL A 676 5.88 -6.41 26.13
C VAL A 676 7.00 -7.45 26.11
N THR A 677 8.19 -7.06 25.63
CA THR A 677 9.37 -7.91 25.49
C THR A 677 9.94 -8.25 26.86
N LYS A 678 10.23 -9.54 27.07
CA LYS A 678 11.04 -10.01 28.20
C LYS A 678 12.43 -10.40 27.72
N THR A 679 13.36 -10.54 28.66
CA THR A 679 14.75 -10.94 28.36
C THR A 679 14.76 -12.28 27.60
N GLY A 680 15.32 -12.28 26.39
CA GLY A 680 15.40 -13.45 25.50
C GLY A 680 14.25 -13.59 24.49
N ASP A 681 13.18 -12.78 24.59
CA ASP A 681 12.09 -12.76 23.60
C ASP A 681 12.47 -11.91 22.37
N THR A 682 11.72 -12.08 21.27
CA THR A 682 11.82 -11.17 20.11
C THR A 682 11.51 -9.73 20.55
N PRO A 683 12.43 -8.77 20.31
CA PRO A 683 12.24 -7.41 20.80
C PRO A 683 11.16 -6.65 20.03
N ASP A 684 10.38 -5.86 20.76
CA ASP A 684 9.41 -4.90 20.20
C ASP A 684 10.01 -3.50 19.99
N VAL A 685 9.23 -2.61 19.37
CA VAL A 685 9.66 -1.24 19.06
C VAL A 685 10.01 -0.42 20.31
N PHE A 686 9.28 -0.57 21.40
CA PHE A 686 9.52 0.16 22.63
C PHE A 686 10.77 -0.35 23.35
N PHE A 687 11.05 -1.66 23.29
CA PHE A 687 12.29 -2.24 23.80
C PHE A 687 13.53 -1.67 23.08
N MET A 688 13.45 -1.55 21.75
CA MET A 688 14.47 -0.88 20.94
C MET A 688 14.65 0.58 21.38
N PHE A 689 13.57 1.35 21.47
CA PHE A 689 13.64 2.76 21.86
C PHE A 689 14.18 2.96 23.29
N LYS A 690 13.77 2.12 24.25
CA LYS A 690 14.33 2.11 25.62
C LYS A 690 15.84 1.92 25.58
N SER A 691 16.33 0.89 24.88
CA SER A 691 17.76 0.60 24.78
C SER A 691 18.55 1.75 24.16
N VAL A 692 17.99 2.40 23.13
CA VAL A 692 18.58 3.59 22.51
C VAL A 692 18.61 4.77 23.50
N LEU A 693 17.51 5.01 24.23
CA LEU A 693 17.41 6.10 25.21
C LEU A 693 18.38 5.91 26.38
N ASP A 694 18.57 4.70 26.88
CA ASP A 694 19.50 4.41 27.98
C ASP A 694 20.94 4.78 27.61
N ILE A 695 21.35 4.46 26.38
CA ILE A 695 22.68 4.85 25.87
C ILE A 695 22.76 6.38 25.77
N VAL A 696 21.74 7.05 25.24
CA VAL A 696 21.73 8.52 25.18
C VAL A 696 21.82 9.14 26.56
N MET A 697 21.03 8.67 27.52
CA MET A 697 21.00 9.17 28.90
C MET A 697 22.40 9.18 29.53
N SER A 698 23.18 8.10 29.33
CA SER A 698 24.56 8.02 29.82
C SER A 698 25.45 9.18 29.34
N THR A 699 25.17 9.73 28.16
CA THR A 699 25.95 10.86 27.61
C THR A 699 25.60 12.20 28.24
N TYR A 700 24.41 12.32 28.84
CA TYR A 700 23.93 13.52 29.52
C TYR A 700 24.26 13.53 31.01
N ALA A 701 24.50 12.35 31.60
CA ALA A 701 24.95 12.21 32.99
C ALA A 701 26.24 13.03 33.27
N PRO A 702 26.43 13.53 34.50
CA PRO A 702 27.68 14.18 34.88
C PRO A 702 28.81 13.15 34.88
N SER A 703 29.96 13.51 34.29
CA SER A 703 31.15 12.68 34.30
C SER A 703 31.57 12.41 35.75
N SER A 704 31.46 11.16 36.21
CA SER A 704 32.05 10.73 37.47
C SER A 704 33.58 10.69 37.30
N GLY A 705 34.25 11.84 37.43
CA GLY A 705 35.71 11.89 37.23
C GLY A 705 36.33 13.27 37.07
N GLU A 706 35.81 14.31 37.73
CA GLU A 706 36.60 15.53 37.98
C GLU A 706 36.52 15.86 39.48
N SER A 707 36.94 14.91 40.32
CA SER A 707 37.33 15.22 41.69
C SER A 707 38.76 15.74 41.66
N SER A 708 38.89 17.04 41.92
CA SER A 708 40.10 17.75 42.28
C SER A 708 41.00 16.96 43.23
N SER A 709 42.28 16.83 42.88
CA SER A 709 43.37 16.59 43.83
C SER A 709 44.67 17.17 43.25
N PRO A 710 45.39 18.03 43.98
CA PRO A 710 46.58 18.71 43.47
C PRO A 710 47.81 17.80 43.49
N MET A 711 48.73 18.11 42.58
CA MET A 711 50.01 17.43 42.33
C MET A 711 50.83 17.15 43.60
N SER A 712 51.45 15.97 43.65
CA SER A 712 52.69 15.73 44.41
C SER A 712 53.72 15.10 43.49
N MET A 713 54.86 15.79 43.32
CA MET A 713 56.09 15.24 42.74
C MET A 713 56.59 14.04 43.56
N GLY A 714 57.10 13.01 42.90
CA GLY A 714 57.79 11.89 43.53
C GLY A 714 58.50 11.03 42.49
N SER A 715 59.82 10.96 42.61
CA SER A 715 60.79 10.39 41.68
C SER A 715 60.72 8.87 41.49
N ARG A 716 61.14 8.44 40.29
CA ARG A 716 61.46 7.06 39.86
C ARG A 716 62.31 6.26 40.86
N GLY A 717 61.98 4.98 41.00
CA GLY A 717 62.84 3.89 41.44
C GLY A 717 62.31 2.57 40.87
N GLU A 718 63.14 1.88 40.11
CA GLU A 718 62.85 0.67 39.32
C GLU A 718 62.75 -0.62 40.16
N SER A 719 62.30 -1.69 39.47
CA SER A 719 62.27 -3.14 39.80
C SER A 719 60.97 -3.69 40.41
N SER A 720 60.47 -4.90 40.10
CA SER A 720 60.44 -5.74 38.89
C SER A 720 59.55 -6.96 39.18
N ILE A 721 58.64 -7.29 38.25
CA ILE A 721 58.10 -8.63 37.88
C ILE A 721 56.95 -9.24 38.71
N GLY A 722 55.88 -9.61 37.99
CA GLY A 722 54.76 -10.47 38.39
C GLY A 722 53.46 -10.12 37.64
N GLU A 723 53.46 -10.20 36.31
CA GLU A 723 52.51 -11.03 35.52
C GLU A 723 51.03 -10.62 35.57
N ASP A 724 50.55 -9.91 34.53
CA ASP A 724 49.28 -10.24 33.87
C ASP A 724 49.22 -9.61 32.46
N ILE A 725 48.80 -10.41 31.49
CA ILE A 725 48.91 -10.15 30.05
C ILE A 725 47.81 -9.19 29.59
N CYS A 726 48.13 -7.90 29.49
CA CYS A 726 47.40 -6.95 28.65
C CYS A 726 47.80 -7.16 27.17
N ARG A 727 46.84 -7.47 26.30
CA ARG A 727 46.97 -7.26 24.86
C ARG A 727 46.47 -5.86 24.53
N ASP A 728 47.43 -5.01 24.17
CA ASP A 728 47.23 -3.74 23.50
C ASP A 728 46.28 -3.88 22.30
N VAL A 729 45.19 -3.11 22.29
CA VAL A 729 44.50 -2.74 21.05
C VAL A 729 45.00 -1.36 20.67
N ALA A 730 45.74 -1.34 19.56
CA ALA A 730 46.35 -0.17 18.96
C ALA A 730 45.36 0.99 18.82
N ALA A 731 45.81 2.18 19.26
CA ALA A 731 45.16 3.45 18.99
C ALA A 731 45.13 3.70 17.47
N GLY A 732 43.97 3.48 16.86
CA GLY A 732 43.65 3.98 15.53
C GLY A 732 43.41 5.50 15.52
N PRO A 733 43.40 6.15 14.34
CA PRO A 733 43.21 7.60 14.23
C PRO A 733 41.83 8.01 14.78
N PRO A 734 41.64 9.26 15.23
CA PRO A 734 40.42 9.68 15.90
C PRO A 734 39.26 9.69 14.90
N THR A 735 38.45 8.63 14.92
CA THR A 735 37.18 8.59 14.20
C THR A 735 36.25 9.64 14.79
N PRO A 736 35.55 10.46 13.99
CA PRO A 736 34.67 11.51 14.49
C PRO A 736 33.53 10.86 15.29
N SER A 737 33.60 10.95 16.63
CA SER A 737 32.77 10.15 17.54
C SER A 737 31.33 10.68 17.56
N THR A 738 30.49 10.08 16.72
CA THR A 738 29.05 10.32 16.72
C THR A 738 28.47 9.91 18.09
N ARG A 739 27.53 10.68 18.64
CA ARG A 739 26.80 10.30 19.87
C ARG A 739 25.60 9.39 19.59
N CYS A 740 25.37 9.02 18.33
CA CYS A 740 24.30 8.12 17.94
C CYS A 740 24.69 6.67 18.25
N PRO A 741 23.94 5.97 19.12
CA PRO A 741 24.28 4.59 19.50
C PRO A 741 24.32 3.62 18.33
N MET A 742 23.45 3.83 17.34
CA MET A 742 23.38 3.00 16.14
C MET A 742 24.66 3.14 15.31
N VAL A 743 25.21 4.34 15.21
CA VAL A 743 26.26 4.66 14.25
C VAL A 743 27.65 4.59 14.83
N ASN A 744 27.82 4.93 16.11
CA ASN A 744 29.06 4.65 16.84
C ASN A 744 29.20 3.17 17.23
N GLY A 745 28.20 2.33 16.91
CA GLY A 745 28.22 0.90 17.15
C GLY A 745 27.86 0.47 18.57
N SER A 746 27.70 1.41 19.52
CA SER A 746 27.40 1.08 20.93
C SER A 746 26.04 0.38 21.12
N ILE A 747 25.12 0.49 20.15
CA ILE A 747 23.87 -0.31 20.17
C ILE A 747 24.17 -1.81 20.19
N ARG A 748 25.32 -2.26 19.67
CA ARG A 748 25.69 -3.68 19.63
C ARG A 748 25.93 -4.27 21.02
N GLU A 749 26.17 -3.41 22.00
CA GLU A 749 26.40 -3.75 23.41
C GLU A 749 25.09 -3.64 24.23
N SER A 750 23.96 -3.34 23.58
CA SER A 750 22.67 -3.19 24.24
C SER A 750 21.89 -4.49 24.37
N GLU A 751 21.02 -4.55 25.38
CA GLU A 751 20.06 -5.64 25.60
C GLU A 751 19.19 -5.92 24.36
N PHE A 752 18.85 -4.88 23.59
CA PHE A 752 18.14 -5.00 22.32
C PHE A 752 18.90 -5.84 21.28
N TRP A 753 20.20 -5.61 21.13
CA TRP A 753 21.01 -6.31 20.14
C TRP A 753 21.24 -7.77 20.52
N GLU A 754 21.39 -8.05 21.81
CA GLU A 754 21.43 -9.42 22.33
C GLU A 754 20.11 -10.16 22.11
N ALA A 755 18.98 -9.55 22.45
CA ALA A 755 17.65 -10.11 22.22
C ALA A 755 17.38 -10.38 20.73
N MET A 756 17.84 -9.49 19.85
CA MET A 756 17.74 -9.69 18.39
C MET A 756 18.54 -10.89 17.91
N LYS A 757 19.82 -11.00 18.31
CA LYS A 757 20.67 -12.15 17.95
C LYS A 757 20.06 -13.46 18.43
N GLN A 758 19.57 -13.50 19.66
CA GLN A 758 18.95 -14.70 20.24
C GLN A 758 17.66 -15.07 19.49
N SER A 759 16.85 -14.09 19.10
CA SER A 759 15.64 -14.27 18.29
C SER A 759 15.92 -14.79 16.87
N ASP A 760 17.03 -14.39 16.24
CA ASP A 760 17.46 -14.92 14.95
C ASP A 760 18.02 -16.35 15.07
N VAL A 761 18.81 -16.64 16.10
CA VAL A 761 19.33 -17.98 16.39
C VAL A 761 18.20 -18.96 16.77
N PHE A 762 17.14 -18.51 17.45
CA PHE A 762 15.99 -19.36 17.81
C PHE A 762 15.19 -19.83 16.57
N LEU A 763 15.28 -19.10 15.45
CA LEU A 763 14.70 -19.51 14.16
C LEU A 763 15.57 -20.54 13.42
N GLU A 764 16.90 -20.50 13.61
CA GLU A 764 17.83 -21.51 13.08
C GLU A 764 17.82 -22.79 13.93
N GLY A 765 17.69 -22.67 15.25
CA GLY A 765 17.79 -23.77 16.22
C GLY A 765 16.57 -24.71 16.33
N LEU A 766 15.46 -24.41 15.66
CA LEU A 766 14.30 -25.31 15.55
C LEU A 766 14.48 -26.41 14.47
N GLY A 767 15.68 -26.51 13.89
CA GLY A 767 16.06 -27.54 12.93
C GLY A 767 17.34 -28.30 13.33
N ASN A 768 17.25 -29.18 14.34
CA ASN A 768 17.77 -30.55 14.28
C ASN A 768 17.76 -31.23 15.66
N GLY A 769 17.11 -32.39 15.72
CA GLY A 769 17.46 -33.41 16.69
C GLY A 769 18.75 -34.11 16.24
N ASN A 770 19.64 -34.32 17.21
CA ASN A 770 20.81 -35.21 17.18
C ASN A 770 21.76 -35.10 15.99
N SER A 771 22.77 -34.27 16.15
CA SER A 771 24.15 -34.61 15.77
C SER A 771 25.11 -33.62 16.43
N GLN A 772 25.85 -34.08 17.43
CA GLN A 772 27.19 -33.58 17.70
C GLN A 772 27.98 -33.64 16.38
N ASP A 773 28.80 -32.62 16.14
CA ASP A 773 29.67 -32.42 14.95
C ASP A 773 29.06 -31.66 13.77
N MET A 774 28.94 -30.33 13.90
CA MET A 774 29.35 -29.36 12.87
C MET A 774 29.34 -27.93 13.45
N PHE A 775 30.39 -27.59 14.19
CA PHE A 775 30.76 -26.19 14.39
C PHE A 775 31.57 -25.72 13.17
N THR A 776 31.52 -24.40 12.93
CA THR A 776 32.30 -23.60 11.98
C THR A 776 31.85 -23.62 10.51
N SER A 777 30.76 -22.91 10.22
CA SER A 777 30.56 -22.21 8.96
C SER A 777 29.83 -20.89 9.22
N GLY A 778 30.43 -20.06 10.07
CA GLY A 778 30.10 -18.64 10.08
C GLY A 778 30.46 -18.09 8.70
N ILE A 779 29.53 -17.36 8.08
CA ILE A 779 29.82 -16.59 6.87
C ILE A 779 30.92 -15.59 7.24
N SER A 780 32.16 -15.92 6.91
CA SER A 780 33.30 -15.02 7.02
C SER A 780 33.10 -13.90 6.01
N GLY A 781 32.62 -12.75 6.47
CA GLY A 781 32.45 -11.56 5.63
C GLY A 781 31.43 -10.54 6.14
N VAL A 782 30.57 -10.91 7.10
CA VAL A 782 29.53 -9.98 7.60
C VAL A 782 30.12 -8.96 8.58
N ASP A 783 31.08 -9.35 9.43
CA ASP A 783 31.69 -8.41 10.39
C ASP A 783 32.61 -7.36 9.73
N SER A 784 33.15 -7.63 8.54
CA SER A 784 34.03 -6.70 7.80
C SER A 784 33.31 -5.73 6.86
N LEU A 785 32.00 -5.95 6.59
CA LEU A 785 31.17 -5.08 5.74
C LEU A 785 30.32 -4.08 6.52
N LEU A 786 30.38 -4.10 7.86
CA LEU A 786 29.50 -3.32 8.74
C LEU A 786 30.23 -2.16 9.45
N GLY A 787 31.36 -1.72 8.91
CA GLY A 787 32.20 -0.64 9.46
C GLY A 787 31.82 0.76 8.99
N ASP A 788 31.00 0.90 7.94
CA ASP A 788 30.65 2.20 7.38
C ASP A 788 29.38 2.77 8.02
N CYS A 789 29.54 3.96 8.61
CA CYS A 789 28.51 4.84 9.15
C CYS A 789 27.31 5.05 8.18
N ALA A 790 27.52 4.85 6.87
CA ALA A 790 26.50 4.92 5.83
C ALA A 790 25.49 3.74 5.84
N ASP A 791 25.77 2.61 6.49
CA ASP A 791 25.00 1.36 6.36
C ASP A 791 23.75 1.25 7.26
N TRP A 792 23.57 2.18 8.21
CA TRP A 792 22.43 2.17 9.13
C TRP A 792 21.16 2.81 8.53
N PRO A 793 19.94 2.46 9.01
CA PRO A 793 18.72 3.16 8.67
C PRO A 793 18.85 4.61 9.13
N SER A 794 18.62 5.50 8.20
CA SER A 794 18.85 6.94 8.31
C SER A 794 17.98 7.67 9.32
N ILE A 795 17.01 7.01 9.95
CA ILE A 795 16.20 7.64 11.00
C ILE A 795 17.02 8.03 12.22
N PHE A 796 18.00 7.21 12.59
CA PHE A 796 18.94 7.54 13.67
C PHE A 796 20.20 8.25 13.16
N SER A 797 20.37 8.44 11.84
CA SER A 797 21.55 9.14 11.32
C SER A 797 21.52 10.64 11.60
N GLU A 798 20.37 11.26 11.88
CA GLU A 798 20.36 12.67 12.33
C GLU A 798 20.87 12.85 13.77
N TRP A 799 21.05 11.77 14.54
CA TRP A 799 21.82 11.81 15.79
C TRP A 799 23.34 11.86 15.54
N VAL A 800 23.77 11.69 14.28
CA VAL A 800 25.17 11.62 13.83
C VAL A 800 25.75 12.97 13.46
N ASN A 801 24.94 13.95 13.04
CA ASN A 801 25.42 15.27 12.58
C ASN A 801 25.97 16.17 13.70
N VAL A 802 26.43 15.58 14.81
CA VAL A 802 27.04 16.24 15.96
C VAL A 802 28.55 16.46 15.78
N SER A 803 29.19 16.01 14.69
CA SER A 803 30.66 16.08 14.60
C SER A 803 31.31 16.20 13.23
N THR A 804 30.57 16.50 12.15
CA THR A 804 31.19 16.75 10.82
C THR A 804 30.83 18.14 10.29
N ASN A 805 31.37 19.15 10.96
CA ASN A 805 32.11 20.26 10.36
C ASN A 805 32.85 21.01 11.48
#